data_AF-A0A7Z2VWZ0-F1
#
_entry.id   AF-A0A7Z2VWZ0-F1
#
_cell.length_a   1.000
_cell.length_b   1.000
_cell.length_c   1.000
_cell.angle_alpha   90.00
_cell.angle_beta   90.00
_cell.angle_gamma   90.00
#
_symmetry.space_group_name_H-M   'P 1'
#
loop_
_entity.id
_entity.type
_entity.pdbx_description
1 polymer ?
#
loop_
_entity_poly.entity_id
_entity_poly.type
_entity_poly.pdbx_seq_one_letter_code
_entity_poly.pdbx_strand_id
1 'polypeptide(L)'
;MTGARGGTVAGPGPRRVSGAVLAVLAAGLAAFMAWLVLGHRAMLPWRLQWYLPLHTVVETLAVVVITQVFSTGGHGTGRRIPARVALLSPAALAVALLEFGHLMSVPGMPGLIAPAVPGSGVVFSLAARLLGALTLLAAVLVPRERMVARSVHALAMLAALAAVGAGYWLVLAAPGLVPATHVAGVGPTAFKTACEYLLIAINGVAALLSLGRALRHGRRTDRYLALAAAVMALAGVAFVFSMARDDAVSMVGHLYEVIAYLFLYRAIHVAAVQAPYLRLKRSERSLAESESNFRSLMECAPDAILLAAPDGRIAMMNARAEELFGIGRDSAAGLALDVLLPGAGADGQGDVVECRRLRQDPFPAEVRRAATPAGQQIAIVRDLSERSRLERALLEQLTYDALTGLPNRRRILETLDEAIDAARQERRTLAVLVLDLDEFRKINSGYGWAGGDEVLRECVTRLAQMLESGDTLARQGGNEFIVVQKHSGQDAAGALGARLLGAMREPFVLGGQRVFLSASIGVALLPEAPCGAAGLLQMAQVAMGGARAAGPAHLRFHSADMEQAIRDRVDMEAMLRHALEHGQLALQYQPRIGLEEGRMKRMVGVEALVRWRHPVLGLVPPARFIPLAEETGMIEELDLWVLRTACARAAAWHAAGLPLGRVSVNLSARQFQHPGLAQRVRAALEDSGLHPAHLEIEITESTVMRDTEVAAGVLRSLKALGVALSIDDFGTGYSSLSYLKQFPIDVLKIDRSFVKDVVIDANDAAITRAIIALAHGLNLEAVAEGVETAEQMAFLQENGCDEIQGFYFSRPLWPEQLEAFMAREAPQPTT
;
A
#
# COMPACT_ATOMS: atom_id res chain seq x y z
N MET A 1 5.49 -2.19 -15.68
CA MET A 1 5.45 -3.08 -16.86
C MET A 1 4.00 -3.48 -17.11
N THR A 2 3.62 -3.54 -18.38
CA THR A 2 2.34 -4.02 -18.97
C THR A 2 1.05 -3.36 -18.49
N GLY A 3 0.66 -2.30 -19.20
CA GLY A 3 -0.67 -1.71 -19.13
C GLY A 3 -1.68 -2.42 -20.03
N ALA A 4 -2.95 -2.36 -19.63
CA ALA A 4 -4.08 -2.66 -20.50
C ALA A 4 -5.19 -1.62 -20.22
N ARG A 5 -5.23 -0.58 -21.06
CA ARG A 5 -6.35 0.35 -21.18
C ARG A 5 -7.48 -0.36 -21.93
N GLY A 6 -8.57 -0.68 -21.22
CA GLY A 6 -9.81 -1.20 -21.81
C GLY A 6 -10.47 -0.13 -22.68
N GLY A 7 -10.50 -0.40 -23.98
CA GLY A 7 -10.96 0.50 -25.04
C GLY A 7 -12.47 0.76 -25.00
N THR A 8 -12.83 2.03 -25.10
CA THR A 8 -14.17 2.46 -25.47
C THR A 8 -14.41 2.08 -26.93
N VAL A 9 -15.29 1.10 -27.14
CA VAL A 9 -15.74 0.69 -28.48
C VAL A 9 -16.57 1.83 -29.08
N ALA A 10 -15.91 2.68 -29.86
CA ALA A 10 -16.56 3.70 -30.69
C ALA A 10 -17.46 3.00 -31.72
N GLY A 11 -18.78 3.11 -31.52
CA GLY A 11 -19.76 2.60 -32.47
C GLY A 11 -19.56 3.19 -33.88
N PRO A 12 -19.98 2.48 -34.94
CA PRO A 12 -19.71 2.89 -36.31
C PRO A 12 -20.41 4.23 -36.60
N GLY A 13 -19.58 5.27 -36.80
CA GLY A 13 -20.03 6.60 -37.17
C GLY A 13 -20.89 6.60 -38.44
N PRO A 14 -21.79 7.57 -38.60
CA PRO A 14 -22.71 7.61 -39.73
C PRO A 14 -21.91 7.70 -41.03
N ARG A 15 -22.03 6.68 -41.91
CA ARG A 15 -21.47 6.69 -43.27
C ARG A 15 -21.71 8.07 -43.90
N ARG A 16 -20.62 8.81 -44.11
CA ARG A 16 -20.60 10.13 -44.73
C ARG A 16 -21.18 9.98 -46.14
N VAL A 17 -22.13 10.83 -46.50
CA VAL A 17 -22.35 11.11 -47.93
C VAL A 17 -20.99 11.56 -48.45
N SER A 18 -20.43 10.88 -49.45
CA SER A 18 -19.06 11.14 -49.91
C SER A 18 -18.91 12.64 -50.20
N GLY A 19 -17.88 13.27 -49.63
CA GLY A 19 -17.60 14.70 -49.85
C GLY A 19 -17.49 15.06 -51.34
N ALA A 20 -17.17 14.07 -52.18
CA ALA A 20 -17.16 14.14 -53.63
C ALA A 20 -18.51 14.57 -54.23
N VAL A 21 -19.65 14.04 -53.78
CA VAL A 21 -20.97 14.39 -54.35
C VAL A 21 -21.35 15.83 -54.00
N LEU A 22 -21.08 16.27 -52.77
CA LEU A 22 -21.34 17.65 -52.36
C LEU A 22 -20.41 18.64 -53.08
N ALA A 23 -19.15 18.26 -53.28
CA ALA A 23 -18.16 19.07 -54.00
C ALA A 23 -18.49 19.21 -55.49
N VAL A 24 -18.94 18.14 -56.14
CA VAL A 24 -19.36 18.17 -57.56
C VAL A 24 -20.59 19.05 -57.75
N LEU A 25 -21.60 18.93 -56.87
CA LEU A 25 -22.78 19.79 -56.91
C LEU A 25 -22.44 21.26 -56.62
N ALA A 26 -21.55 21.51 -55.65
CA ALA A 26 -21.09 22.86 -55.33
C ALA A 26 -20.26 23.47 -56.47
N ALA A 27 -19.42 22.69 -57.15
CA ALA A 27 -18.64 23.13 -58.30
C ALA A 27 -19.52 23.39 -59.53
N GLY A 28 -20.48 22.51 -59.82
CA GLY A 28 -21.46 22.72 -60.91
C GLY A 28 -22.35 23.93 -60.65
N LEU A 29 -22.73 24.15 -59.39
CA LEU A 29 -23.45 25.34 -58.97
C LEU A 29 -22.62 26.61 -59.09
N ALA A 30 -21.37 26.60 -58.62
CA ALA A 30 -20.47 27.73 -58.73
C ALA A 30 -20.18 28.09 -60.20
N ALA A 31 -20.04 27.07 -61.07
CA ALA A 31 -19.86 27.27 -62.51
C ALA A 31 -21.12 27.86 -63.18
N PHE A 32 -22.31 27.40 -62.82
CA PHE A 32 -23.57 27.97 -63.33
C PHE A 32 -23.82 29.40 -62.84
N MET A 33 -23.53 29.67 -61.56
CA MET A 33 -23.61 31.02 -61.00
C MET A 33 -22.56 31.96 -61.63
N ALA A 34 -21.33 31.47 -61.86
CA ALA A 34 -20.30 32.21 -62.57
C ALA A 34 -20.73 32.50 -64.02
N TRP A 35 -21.34 31.54 -64.71
CA TRP A 35 -21.89 31.72 -66.05
C TRP A 35 -23.01 32.76 -66.08
N LEU A 36 -23.93 32.73 -65.11
CA LEU A 36 -24.99 33.74 -64.95
C LEU A 36 -24.44 35.15 -64.70
N VAL A 37 -23.41 35.28 -63.86
CA VAL A 37 -22.78 36.56 -63.52
C VAL A 37 -21.93 37.11 -64.67
N LEU A 38 -21.21 36.24 -65.39
CA LEU A 38 -20.34 36.62 -66.52
C LEU A 38 -21.12 36.77 -67.85
N GLY A 39 -22.29 36.15 -67.97
CA GLY A 39 -23.03 35.94 -69.22
C GLY A 39 -24.08 36.99 -69.59
N HIS A 40 -24.15 38.13 -68.89
CA HIS A 40 -25.14 39.18 -69.20
C HIS A 40 -24.90 39.87 -70.58
N ARG A 41 -23.79 39.60 -71.28
CA ARG A 41 -23.53 40.11 -72.65
C ARG A 41 -23.49 39.05 -73.75
N ALA A 42 -23.43 37.77 -73.42
CA ALA A 42 -23.50 36.69 -74.40
C ALA A 42 -24.90 36.05 -74.33
N MET A 43 -25.89 36.79 -74.81
CA MET A 43 -27.22 36.25 -75.07
C MET A 43 -27.06 35.06 -76.03
N LEU A 44 -27.19 33.83 -75.52
CA LEU A 44 -27.05 32.58 -76.26
C LEU A 44 -28.45 32.13 -76.71
N PRO A 45 -28.89 32.45 -77.95
CA PRO A 45 -30.26 32.26 -78.40
C PRO A 45 -30.44 30.85 -78.98
N TRP A 46 -30.02 29.81 -78.25
CA TRP A 46 -30.22 28.42 -78.69
C TRP A 46 -31.65 28.02 -78.36
N ARG A 47 -32.57 28.22 -79.31
CA ARG A 47 -33.82 27.47 -79.30
C ARG A 47 -33.48 26.00 -79.52
N LEU A 48 -33.81 25.14 -78.55
CA LEU A 48 -33.57 23.72 -78.70
C LEU A 48 -34.59 23.15 -79.70
N GLN A 49 -34.10 22.61 -80.82
CA GLN A 49 -34.95 21.92 -81.80
C GLN A 49 -35.73 20.74 -81.18
N TRP A 50 -35.19 20.14 -80.11
CA TRP A 50 -35.79 19.04 -79.34
C TRP A 50 -36.37 19.49 -77.99
N TYR A 51 -36.72 20.77 -77.84
CA TYR A 51 -37.19 21.31 -76.55
C TYR A 51 -38.41 20.55 -76.02
N LEU A 52 -39.44 20.35 -76.84
CA LEU A 52 -40.70 19.75 -76.40
C LEU A 52 -40.54 18.30 -75.89
N PRO A 53 -39.87 17.37 -76.62
CA PRO A 53 -39.58 16.04 -76.09
C PRO A 53 -38.74 16.06 -74.81
N LEU A 54 -37.71 16.90 -74.74
CA LEU A 54 -36.84 16.99 -73.57
C LEU A 54 -37.58 17.54 -72.35
N HIS A 55 -38.37 18.61 -72.54
CA HIS A 55 -39.21 19.22 -71.52
C HIS A 55 -40.20 18.18 -70.98
N THR A 56 -40.88 17.46 -71.88
CA THR A 56 -41.84 16.41 -71.51
C THR A 56 -41.19 15.33 -70.64
N VAL A 57 -39.98 14.87 -70.98
CA VAL A 57 -39.26 13.86 -70.19
C VAL A 57 -38.85 14.40 -68.82
N VAL A 58 -38.28 15.61 -68.77
CA VAL A 58 -37.84 16.23 -67.51
C VAL A 58 -39.03 16.50 -66.59
N GLU A 59 -40.12 17.02 -67.13
CA GLU A 59 -41.32 17.34 -66.37
C GLU A 59 -42.07 16.08 -65.90
N THR A 60 -42.14 15.05 -66.75
CA THR A 60 -42.67 13.74 -66.33
C THR A 60 -41.84 13.18 -65.19
N LEU A 61 -40.51 13.29 -65.24
CA LEU A 61 -39.63 12.89 -64.15
C LEU A 61 -39.89 13.72 -62.89
N ALA A 62 -40.09 15.04 -63.02
CA ALA A 62 -40.44 15.92 -61.92
C ALA A 62 -41.72 15.45 -61.22
N VAL A 63 -42.81 15.26 -61.98
CA VAL A 63 -44.11 14.73 -61.51
C VAL A 63 -43.93 13.39 -60.80
N VAL A 64 -43.23 12.43 -61.42
CA VAL A 64 -43.00 11.10 -60.83
C VAL A 64 -42.25 11.22 -59.49
N VAL A 65 -41.17 12.00 -59.42
CA VAL A 65 -40.38 12.15 -58.19
C VAL A 65 -41.21 12.81 -57.09
N ILE A 66 -41.96 13.87 -57.40
CA ILE A 66 -42.77 14.55 -56.39
C ILE A 66 -43.96 13.68 -55.92
N THR A 67 -44.55 12.85 -56.79
CA THR A 67 -45.55 11.84 -56.37
C THR A 67 -44.94 10.80 -55.42
N GLN A 68 -43.68 10.41 -55.60
CA GLN A 68 -42.98 9.52 -54.66
C GLN A 68 -42.81 10.17 -53.27
N VAL A 69 -42.62 11.49 -53.20
CA VAL A 69 -42.60 12.23 -51.92
C VAL A 69 -43.93 12.07 -51.18
N PHE A 70 -45.05 12.24 -51.89
CA PHE A 70 -46.38 12.02 -51.32
C PHE A 70 -46.54 10.57 -50.83
N SER A 71 -46.30 9.58 -51.70
CA SER A 71 -46.48 8.15 -51.39
C SER A 71 -45.66 7.73 -50.17
N THR A 72 -44.39 8.14 -50.09
CA THR A 72 -43.49 7.78 -48.98
C THR A 72 -43.96 8.39 -47.65
N GLY A 73 -44.54 9.59 -47.67
CA GLY A 73 -45.04 10.24 -46.45
C GLY A 73 -46.40 9.72 -45.96
N GLY A 74 -47.26 9.24 -46.87
CA GLY A 74 -48.64 8.82 -46.56
C GLY A 74 -48.79 7.40 -45.98
N HIS A 75 -47.83 6.50 -46.23
CA HIS A 75 -47.95 5.07 -45.89
C HIS A 75 -47.53 4.68 -44.46
N GLY A 76 -47.24 5.63 -43.57
CA GLY A 76 -46.92 5.31 -42.17
C GLY A 76 -48.15 4.75 -41.41
N THR A 77 -48.04 3.59 -40.78
CA THR A 77 -49.14 2.90 -40.06
C THR A 77 -49.40 3.43 -38.63
N GLY A 78 -48.66 4.45 -38.17
CA GLY A 78 -48.76 4.99 -36.81
C GLY A 78 -49.96 5.93 -36.56
N ARG A 79 -50.43 5.99 -35.30
CA ARG A 79 -51.47 6.95 -34.84
C ARG A 79 -51.02 8.41 -34.90
N ARG A 80 -49.71 8.66 -34.87
CA ARG A 80 -49.09 9.99 -34.96
C ARG A 80 -47.97 9.98 -35.98
N ILE A 81 -47.81 11.08 -36.71
CA ILE A 81 -46.78 11.24 -37.74
C ILE A 81 -45.95 12.51 -37.49
N PRO A 82 -44.70 12.59 -37.98
CA PRO A 82 -43.91 13.81 -37.87
C PRO A 82 -44.63 14.97 -38.57
N ALA A 83 -44.75 16.13 -37.90
CA ALA A 83 -45.51 17.28 -38.40
C ALA A 83 -45.04 17.76 -39.78
N ARG A 84 -43.75 17.65 -40.08
CA ARG A 84 -43.20 18.00 -41.40
C ARG A 84 -43.62 17.05 -42.50
N VAL A 85 -43.69 15.75 -42.20
CA VAL A 85 -44.20 14.75 -43.14
C VAL A 85 -45.70 14.98 -43.34
N ALA A 86 -46.42 15.30 -42.27
CA ALA A 86 -47.84 15.62 -42.31
C ALA A 86 -48.17 16.78 -43.26
N LEU A 87 -47.27 17.77 -43.37
CA LEU A 87 -47.43 18.97 -44.19
C LEU A 87 -46.87 18.80 -45.61
N LEU A 88 -45.65 18.26 -45.75
CA LEU A 88 -44.95 18.18 -47.04
C LEU A 88 -45.51 17.08 -47.95
N SER A 89 -45.99 15.96 -47.40
CA SER A 89 -46.53 14.87 -48.20
C SER A 89 -47.81 15.27 -48.97
N PRO A 90 -48.82 15.90 -48.34
CA PRO A 90 -49.98 16.40 -49.08
C PRO A 90 -49.63 17.52 -50.05
N ALA A 91 -48.73 18.43 -49.66
CA ALA A 91 -48.26 19.49 -50.53
C ALA A 91 -47.59 18.93 -51.80
N ALA A 92 -46.79 17.87 -51.67
CA ALA A 92 -46.16 17.20 -52.81
C ALA A 92 -47.19 16.64 -53.81
N LEU A 93 -48.32 16.09 -53.34
CA LEU A 93 -49.40 15.67 -54.23
C LEU A 93 -49.99 16.86 -54.99
N ALA A 94 -50.24 17.98 -54.29
CA ALA A 94 -50.77 19.16 -54.93
C ALA A 94 -49.81 19.79 -55.96
N VAL A 95 -48.51 19.83 -55.63
CA VAL A 95 -47.46 20.24 -56.57
C VAL A 95 -47.45 19.31 -57.78
N ALA A 96 -47.50 17.98 -57.59
CA ALA A 96 -47.53 17.01 -58.69
C ALA A 96 -48.70 17.25 -59.66
N LEU A 97 -49.89 17.52 -59.13
CA LEU A 97 -51.10 17.76 -59.93
C LEU A 97 -51.05 19.10 -60.67
N LEU A 98 -50.42 20.12 -60.09
CA LEU A 98 -50.21 21.42 -60.75
C LEU A 98 -49.12 21.33 -61.83
N GLU A 99 -48.02 20.63 -61.58
CA GLU A 99 -46.98 20.38 -62.58
C GLU A 99 -47.47 19.49 -63.72
N PHE A 100 -48.36 18.54 -63.45
CA PHE A 100 -49.07 17.83 -64.52
C PHE A 100 -49.92 18.79 -65.37
N GLY A 101 -50.55 19.79 -64.75
CA GLY A 101 -51.25 20.87 -65.46
C GLY A 101 -50.29 21.73 -66.29
N HIS A 102 -49.07 22.00 -65.79
CA HIS A 102 -48.01 22.68 -66.53
C HIS A 102 -47.60 21.88 -67.77
N LEU A 103 -47.25 20.60 -67.60
CA LEU A 103 -46.85 19.66 -68.65
C LEU A 103 -47.87 19.61 -69.79
N MET A 104 -49.16 19.54 -69.45
CA MET A 104 -50.24 19.40 -70.43
C MET A 104 -50.68 20.72 -71.07
N SER A 105 -50.15 21.85 -70.60
CA SER A 105 -50.50 23.19 -71.09
C SER A 105 -49.37 23.83 -71.94
N VAL A 106 -48.35 23.04 -72.31
CA VAL A 106 -47.25 23.47 -73.18
C VAL A 106 -47.72 23.51 -74.64
N PRO A 107 -47.39 24.56 -75.43
CA PRO A 107 -47.72 24.60 -76.85
C PRO A 107 -47.17 23.38 -77.60
N GLY A 108 -48.04 22.63 -78.28
CA GLY A 108 -47.69 21.39 -78.99
C GLY A 108 -48.24 20.10 -78.34
N MET A 109 -48.77 20.20 -77.11
CA MET A 109 -49.44 19.08 -76.43
C MET A 109 -50.95 19.08 -76.69
N PRO A 110 -51.63 17.91 -76.68
CA PRO A 110 -53.09 17.85 -76.75
C PRO A 110 -53.69 18.54 -75.53
N GLY A 111 -54.54 19.55 -75.74
CA GLY A 111 -55.22 20.25 -74.65
C GLY A 111 -56.10 19.28 -73.84
N LEU A 112 -56.01 19.33 -72.50
CA LEU A 112 -56.65 18.34 -71.63
C LEU A 112 -58.19 18.43 -71.61
N ILE A 113 -58.75 19.62 -71.87
CA ILE A 113 -60.20 19.91 -71.81
C ILE A 113 -60.59 21.07 -72.78
N ALA A 114 -59.70 22.05 -72.98
CA ALA A 114 -59.91 23.21 -73.86
C ALA A 114 -58.61 23.56 -74.61
N PRO A 115 -58.66 24.27 -75.75
CA PRO A 115 -57.45 24.78 -76.41
C PRO A 115 -56.64 25.63 -75.43
N ALA A 116 -55.34 25.34 -75.34
CA ALA A 116 -54.46 25.94 -74.34
C ALA A 116 -54.44 27.47 -74.44
N VAL A 117 -54.93 28.16 -73.40
CA VAL A 117 -54.82 29.61 -73.29
C VAL A 117 -53.34 29.99 -73.26
N PRO A 118 -52.86 30.92 -74.12
CA PRO A 118 -51.45 31.31 -74.14
C PRO A 118 -50.97 31.77 -72.76
N GLY A 119 -49.98 31.07 -72.20
CA GLY A 119 -49.36 31.41 -70.90
C GLY A 119 -49.89 30.61 -69.70
N SER A 120 -50.96 29.82 -69.88
CA SER A 120 -51.54 28.92 -68.86
C SER A 120 -50.52 27.99 -68.19
N GLY A 121 -49.64 27.37 -68.96
CA GLY A 121 -48.58 26.49 -68.42
C GLY A 121 -47.66 27.20 -67.42
N VAL A 122 -47.31 28.48 -67.66
CA VAL A 122 -46.44 29.24 -66.73
C VAL A 122 -47.16 29.52 -65.42
N VAL A 123 -48.47 29.78 -65.47
CA VAL A 123 -49.28 30.00 -64.27
C VAL A 123 -49.37 28.74 -63.42
N PHE A 124 -49.55 27.56 -64.05
CA PHE A 124 -49.52 26.27 -63.33
C PHE A 124 -48.18 26.04 -62.63
N SER A 125 -47.06 26.23 -63.34
CA SER A 125 -45.72 26.06 -62.77
C SER A 125 -45.44 27.07 -61.65
N LEU A 126 -45.85 28.33 -61.79
CA LEU A 126 -45.72 29.34 -60.71
C LEU A 126 -46.55 28.94 -59.48
N ALA A 127 -47.78 28.46 -59.66
CA ALA A 127 -48.63 28.00 -58.57
C ALA A 127 -48.04 26.78 -57.86
N ALA A 128 -47.53 25.80 -58.61
CA ALA A 128 -46.86 24.61 -58.08
C ALA A 128 -45.63 25.00 -57.25
N ARG A 129 -44.73 25.83 -57.80
CA ARG A 129 -43.53 26.30 -57.10
C ARG A 129 -43.82 27.18 -55.90
N LEU A 130 -44.85 28.04 -55.96
CA LEU A 130 -45.25 28.85 -54.80
C LEU A 130 -45.77 27.97 -53.66
N LEU A 131 -46.63 27.00 -53.96
CA LEU A 131 -47.11 26.05 -52.98
C LEU A 131 -45.95 25.23 -52.39
N GLY A 132 -45.03 24.77 -53.22
CA GLY A 132 -43.81 24.06 -52.79
C GLY A 132 -42.93 24.91 -51.88
N ALA A 133 -42.66 26.16 -52.24
CA ALA A 133 -41.81 27.08 -51.48
C ALA A 133 -42.42 27.44 -50.12
N LEU A 134 -43.72 27.77 -50.08
CA LEU A 134 -44.43 28.11 -48.85
C LEU A 134 -44.52 26.90 -47.90
N THR A 135 -44.81 25.71 -48.43
CA THR A 135 -44.92 24.50 -47.61
C THR A 135 -43.57 24.02 -47.11
N LEU A 136 -42.49 24.21 -47.90
CA LEU A 136 -41.12 23.96 -47.46
C LEU A 136 -40.72 24.93 -46.34
N LEU A 137 -40.98 26.22 -46.49
CA LEU A 137 -40.73 27.22 -45.44
C LEU A 137 -41.52 26.89 -44.17
N ALA A 138 -42.81 26.57 -44.28
CA ALA A 138 -43.64 26.18 -43.15
C ALA A 138 -43.13 24.91 -42.46
N ALA A 139 -42.71 23.89 -43.22
CA ALA A 139 -42.12 22.67 -42.67
C ALA A 139 -40.81 22.96 -41.91
N VAL A 140 -40.05 23.96 -42.38
CA VAL A 140 -38.84 24.43 -41.71
C VAL A 140 -39.19 25.26 -40.48
N LEU A 141 -40.34 25.94 -40.38
CA LEU A 141 -40.70 26.66 -39.16
C LEU A 141 -41.19 25.71 -38.06
N VAL A 142 -41.87 24.61 -38.43
CA VAL A 142 -42.43 23.64 -37.48
C VAL A 142 -41.33 22.98 -36.60
N PRO A 143 -41.57 22.83 -35.27
CA PRO A 143 -40.64 22.19 -34.35
C PRO A 143 -40.29 20.74 -34.74
N ARG A 144 -39.03 20.36 -34.56
CA ARG A 144 -38.44 19.12 -35.09
C ARG A 144 -39.12 17.83 -34.65
N GLU A 145 -39.52 17.77 -33.39
CA GLU A 145 -39.99 16.53 -32.74
C GLU A 145 -41.51 16.52 -32.59
N ARG A 146 -42.18 17.55 -33.12
CA ARG A 146 -43.62 17.65 -33.05
C ARG A 146 -44.23 16.50 -33.86
N MET A 147 -44.83 15.58 -33.14
CA MET A 147 -45.70 14.56 -33.72
C MET A 147 -47.14 15.07 -33.68
N VAL A 148 -47.85 14.93 -34.79
CA VAL A 148 -49.25 15.34 -34.92
C VAL A 148 -50.15 14.14 -35.14
N ALA A 149 -51.41 14.28 -34.76
CA ALA A 149 -52.43 13.28 -35.05
C ALA A 149 -52.61 13.15 -36.57
N ARG A 150 -52.99 11.96 -37.03
CA ARG A 150 -53.25 11.68 -38.44
C ARG A 150 -54.37 12.55 -39.04
N SER A 151 -55.28 13.04 -38.22
CA SER A 151 -56.31 14.03 -38.62
C SER A 151 -55.71 15.33 -39.17
N VAL A 152 -54.54 15.76 -38.66
CA VAL A 152 -53.84 16.96 -39.18
C VAL A 152 -53.33 16.72 -40.60
N HIS A 153 -52.87 15.51 -40.91
CA HIS A 153 -52.48 15.14 -42.27
C HIS A 153 -53.68 15.11 -43.22
N ALA A 154 -54.82 14.59 -42.77
CA ALA A 154 -56.05 14.59 -43.56
C ALA A 154 -56.54 16.02 -43.85
N LEU A 155 -56.47 16.92 -42.85
CA LEU A 155 -56.80 18.33 -43.05
C LEU A 155 -55.82 19.01 -44.04
N ALA A 156 -54.53 18.73 -43.92
CA ALA A 156 -53.53 19.22 -44.87
C ALA A 156 -53.75 18.66 -46.28
N MET A 157 -54.27 17.43 -46.42
CA MET A 157 -54.70 16.86 -47.70
C MET A 157 -55.85 17.62 -48.33
N LEU A 158 -56.89 17.92 -47.56
CA LEU A 158 -58.02 18.71 -48.03
C LEU A 158 -57.57 20.11 -48.47
N ALA A 159 -56.71 20.76 -47.68
CA ALA A 159 -56.14 22.06 -48.04
C ALA A 159 -55.29 22.00 -49.33
N ALA A 160 -54.49 20.95 -49.49
CA ALA A 160 -53.67 20.73 -50.69
C ALA A 160 -54.54 20.53 -51.93
N LEU A 161 -55.59 19.70 -51.86
CA LEU A 161 -56.54 19.49 -52.95
C LEU A 161 -57.34 20.75 -53.29
N ALA A 162 -57.72 21.54 -52.27
CA ALA A 162 -58.37 22.83 -52.48
C ALA A 162 -57.45 23.81 -53.22
N ALA A 163 -56.15 23.84 -52.90
CA ALA A 163 -55.16 24.65 -53.61
C ALA A 163 -55.00 24.22 -55.08
N VAL A 164 -55.02 22.91 -55.37
CA VAL A 164 -55.05 22.40 -56.76
C VAL A 164 -56.31 22.88 -57.47
N GLY A 165 -57.48 22.71 -56.85
CA GLY A 165 -58.75 23.16 -57.40
C GLY A 165 -58.74 24.67 -57.72
N ALA A 166 -58.22 25.49 -56.81
CA ALA A 166 -58.08 26.93 -57.02
C ALA A 166 -57.12 27.26 -58.17
N GLY A 167 -55.98 26.56 -58.29
CA GLY A 167 -55.03 26.74 -59.39
C GLY A 167 -55.63 26.39 -60.75
N TYR A 168 -56.32 25.25 -60.85
CA TYR A 168 -57.01 24.84 -62.08
C TYR A 168 -58.18 25.78 -62.41
N TRP A 169 -58.96 26.23 -61.42
CA TRP A 169 -60.02 27.21 -61.62
C TRP A 169 -59.46 28.55 -62.13
N LEU A 170 -58.36 29.04 -61.55
CA LEU A 170 -57.71 30.28 -61.97
C LEU A 170 -57.25 30.22 -63.43
N VAL A 171 -56.69 29.09 -63.85
CA VAL A 171 -56.17 28.92 -65.22
C VAL A 171 -57.26 28.65 -66.24
N LEU A 172 -58.26 27.82 -65.91
CA LEU A 172 -59.27 27.36 -66.86
C LEU A 172 -60.54 28.22 -66.87
N ALA A 173 -61.02 28.68 -65.71
CA ALA A 173 -62.29 29.38 -65.58
C ALA A 173 -62.15 30.91 -65.51
N ALA A 174 -61.01 31.43 -65.06
CA ALA A 174 -60.81 32.87 -64.89
C ALA A 174 -59.41 33.37 -65.37
N PRO A 175 -59.02 33.10 -66.62
CA PRO A 175 -57.68 33.44 -67.12
C PRO A 175 -57.36 34.95 -67.11
N GLY A 176 -58.39 35.82 -67.13
CA GLY A 176 -58.22 37.28 -67.08
C GLY A 176 -57.85 37.85 -65.71
N LEU A 177 -57.95 37.08 -64.62
CA LEU A 177 -57.56 37.54 -63.28
C LEU A 177 -56.03 37.58 -63.09
N VAL A 178 -55.28 36.80 -63.87
CA VAL A 178 -53.82 36.75 -63.78
C VAL A 178 -53.23 37.69 -64.82
N PRO A 179 -52.36 38.64 -64.44
CA PRO A 179 -51.65 39.47 -65.40
C PRO A 179 -50.88 38.59 -66.39
N ALA A 180 -50.80 39.03 -67.66
CA ALA A 180 -50.06 38.29 -68.68
C ALA A 180 -48.64 37.98 -68.19
N THR A 181 -48.21 36.72 -68.29
CA THR A 181 -46.89 36.26 -67.81
C THR A 181 -45.79 36.40 -68.85
N HIS A 182 -46.18 36.54 -70.12
CA HIS A 182 -45.26 36.67 -71.24
C HIS A 182 -45.93 37.46 -72.37
N VAL A 183 -45.19 38.37 -73.00
CA VAL A 183 -45.63 39.10 -74.20
C VAL A 183 -44.76 38.64 -75.37
N ALA A 184 -45.41 38.09 -76.41
CA ALA A 184 -44.71 37.54 -77.57
C ALA A 184 -43.80 38.60 -78.22
N GLY A 185 -42.52 38.25 -78.42
CA GLY A 185 -41.51 39.13 -79.02
C GLY A 185 -40.82 40.11 -78.06
N VAL A 186 -41.38 40.35 -76.87
CA VAL A 186 -40.79 41.27 -75.86
C VAL A 186 -40.14 40.50 -74.70
N GLY A 187 -40.69 39.36 -74.30
CA GLY A 187 -40.14 38.51 -73.23
C GLY A 187 -41.03 38.40 -71.99
N PRO A 188 -40.49 37.95 -70.84
CA PRO A 188 -41.25 37.80 -69.60
C PRO A 188 -41.77 39.15 -69.08
N THR A 189 -42.99 39.17 -68.51
CA THR A 189 -43.55 40.40 -67.93
C THR A 189 -42.96 40.71 -66.56
N ALA A 190 -43.05 41.98 -66.15
CA ALA A 190 -42.64 42.40 -64.81
C ALA A 190 -43.34 41.59 -63.69
N PHE A 191 -44.60 41.21 -63.92
CA PHE A 191 -45.34 40.34 -63.00
C PHE A 191 -44.69 38.96 -62.86
N LYS A 192 -44.39 38.26 -63.97
CA LYS A 192 -43.71 36.96 -63.93
C LYS A 192 -42.37 37.09 -63.22
N THR A 193 -41.56 38.07 -63.59
CA THR A 193 -40.22 38.28 -62.99
C THR A 193 -40.31 38.59 -61.49
N ALA A 194 -41.29 39.38 -61.05
CA ALA A 194 -41.51 39.64 -59.63
C ALA A 194 -41.92 38.38 -58.86
N CYS A 195 -42.78 37.53 -59.43
CA CYS A 195 -43.11 36.23 -58.84
C CYS A 195 -41.88 35.32 -58.70
N GLU A 196 -41.03 35.26 -59.72
CA GLU A 196 -39.79 34.46 -59.67
C GLU A 196 -38.83 34.98 -58.59
N TYR A 197 -38.63 36.30 -58.46
CA TYR A 197 -37.83 36.87 -57.35
C TYR A 197 -38.41 36.56 -55.98
N LEU A 198 -39.73 36.59 -55.82
CA LEU A 198 -40.39 36.20 -54.57
C LEU A 198 -40.15 34.72 -54.25
N LEU A 199 -40.23 33.83 -55.25
CA LEU A 199 -39.94 32.41 -55.09
C LEU A 199 -38.48 32.15 -54.70
N ILE A 200 -37.53 32.88 -55.31
CA ILE A 200 -36.11 32.82 -54.94
C ILE A 200 -35.93 33.25 -53.48
N ALA A 201 -36.58 34.34 -53.05
CA ALA A 201 -36.49 34.84 -51.69
C ALA A 201 -37.06 33.83 -50.66
N ILE A 202 -38.25 33.29 -50.89
CA ILE A 202 -38.89 32.31 -49.99
C ILE A 202 -38.02 31.05 -49.86
N ASN A 203 -37.55 30.50 -50.98
CA ASN A 203 -36.69 29.33 -50.99
C ASN A 203 -35.31 29.61 -50.38
N GLY A 204 -34.74 30.80 -50.60
CA GLY A 204 -33.49 31.23 -49.97
C GLY A 204 -33.60 31.29 -48.45
N VAL A 205 -34.70 31.86 -47.92
CA VAL A 205 -34.97 31.87 -46.48
C VAL A 205 -35.15 30.44 -45.94
N ALA A 206 -35.92 29.60 -46.64
CA ALA A 206 -36.10 28.19 -46.26
C ALA A 206 -34.76 27.43 -46.26
N ALA A 207 -33.87 27.70 -47.22
CA ALA A 207 -32.55 27.10 -47.32
C ALA A 207 -31.65 27.52 -46.16
N LEU A 208 -31.56 28.82 -45.87
CA LEU A 208 -30.74 29.36 -44.77
C LEU A 208 -31.21 28.85 -43.40
N LEU A 209 -32.51 28.85 -43.15
CA LEU A 209 -33.08 28.32 -41.90
C LEU A 209 -32.83 26.81 -41.77
N SER A 210 -32.99 26.04 -42.85
CA SER A 210 -32.72 24.61 -42.86
C SER A 210 -31.23 24.31 -42.67
N LEU A 211 -30.35 25.08 -43.30
CA LEU A 211 -28.90 24.93 -43.18
C LEU A 211 -28.43 25.26 -41.77
N GLY A 212 -28.89 26.37 -41.18
CA GLY A 212 -28.61 26.71 -39.79
C GLY A 212 -29.06 25.61 -38.82
N ARG A 213 -30.21 24.99 -39.09
CA ARG A 213 -30.71 23.82 -38.35
C ARG A 213 -29.83 22.58 -38.55
N ALA A 214 -29.40 22.33 -39.78
CA ALA A 214 -28.55 21.21 -40.15
C ALA A 214 -27.16 21.29 -39.52
N LEU A 215 -26.57 22.49 -39.45
CA LEU A 215 -25.28 22.76 -38.82
C LEU A 215 -25.36 22.61 -37.30
N ARG A 216 -26.41 23.17 -36.66
CA ARG A 216 -26.55 23.09 -35.20
C ARG A 216 -26.85 21.69 -34.67
N HIS A 217 -27.58 20.85 -35.41
CA HIS A 217 -28.07 19.57 -34.87
C HIS A 217 -27.69 18.33 -35.70
N GLY A 218 -26.99 18.50 -36.81
CA GLY A 218 -26.38 17.39 -37.57
C GLY A 218 -27.34 16.37 -38.21
N ARG A 219 -28.66 16.60 -38.17
CA ARG A 219 -29.65 15.64 -38.69
C ARG A 219 -29.67 15.62 -40.22
N ARG A 220 -29.75 14.41 -40.79
CA ARG A 220 -29.78 14.17 -42.25
C ARG A 220 -30.99 14.83 -42.93
N THR A 221 -32.16 14.82 -42.29
CA THR A 221 -33.38 15.46 -42.85
C THR A 221 -33.20 16.96 -43.07
N ASP A 222 -32.66 17.70 -42.09
CA ASP A 222 -32.46 19.16 -42.20
C ASP A 222 -31.47 19.50 -43.33
N ARG A 223 -30.45 18.67 -43.57
CA ARG A 223 -29.50 18.83 -44.69
C ARG A 223 -30.17 18.68 -46.05
N TYR A 224 -31.01 17.67 -46.21
CA TYR A 224 -31.73 17.45 -47.46
C TYR A 224 -32.79 18.52 -47.73
N LEU A 225 -33.48 19.02 -46.69
CA LEU A 225 -34.38 20.17 -46.85
C LEU A 225 -33.63 21.45 -47.27
N ALA A 226 -32.44 21.69 -46.71
CA ALA A 226 -31.61 22.82 -47.10
C ALA A 226 -31.17 22.74 -48.57
N LEU A 227 -30.75 21.55 -49.01
CA LEU A 227 -30.37 21.31 -50.41
C LEU A 227 -31.57 21.45 -51.36
N ALA A 228 -32.73 20.90 -51.00
CA ALA A 228 -33.95 21.03 -51.80
C ALA A 228 -34.33 22.51 -51.99
N ALA A 229 -34.35 23.29 -50.90
CA ALA A 229 -34.67 24.72 -50.94
C ALA A 229 -33.63 25.53 -51.75
N ALA A 230 -32.33 25.25 -51.56
CA ALA A 230 -31.27 25.95 -52.28
C ALA A 230 -31.33 25.68 -53.80
N VAL A 231 -31.48 24.42 -54.20
CA VAL A 231 -31.62 24.04 -55.62
C VAL A 231 -32.90 24.62 -56.22
N MET A 232 -34.00 24.67 -55.47
CA MET A 232 -35.23 25.31 -55.93
C MET A 232 -35.08 26.82 -56.13
N ALA A 233 -34.31 27.51 -55.27
CA ALA A 233 -33.99 28.93 -55.48
C ALA A 233 -33.18 29.13 -56.78
N LEU A 234 -32.28 28.20 -57.10
CA LEU A 234 -31.47 28.25 -58.32
C LEU A 234 -32.27 27.97 -59.59
N ALA A 235 -33.27 27.09 -59.51
CA ALA A 235 -34.27 26.94 -60.56
C ALA A 235 -34.96 28.30 -60.82
N GLY A 236 -35.40 28.99 -59.76
CA GLY A 236 -35.98 30.33 -59.86
C GLY A 236 -35.06 31.34 -60.56
N VAL A 237 -33.76 31.33 -60.24
CA VAL A 237 -32.77 32.17 -60.93
C VAL A 237 -32.76 31.87 -62.43
N ALA A 238 -32.69 30.59 -62.83
CA ALA A 238 -32.74 30.21 -64.24
C ALA A 238 -34.01 30.74 -64.94
N PHE A 239 -35.18 30.66 -64.30
CA PHE A 239 -36.45 31.15 -64.86
C PHE A 239 -36.57 32.68 -64.95
N VAL A 240 -35.83 33.44 -64.12
CA VAL A 240 -35.70 34.91 -64.24
C VAL A 240 -34.93 35.28 -65.51
N PHE A 241 -33.82 34.57 -65.78
CA PHE A 241 -32.93 34.86 -66.89
C PHE A 241 -33.39 34.28 -68.24
N SER A 242 -34.38 33.38 -68.23
CA SER A 242 -35.00 32.85 -69.44
C SER A 242 -35.77 33.95 -70.20
N MET A 243 -35.37 34.18 -71.45
CA MET A 243 -35.94 35.18 -72.35
C MET A 243 -37.10 34.61 -73.17
N ALA A 244 -37.06 33.31 -73.47
CA ALA A 244 -38.09 32.60 -74.22
C ALA A 244 -38.51 31.33 -73.49
N ARG A 245 -39.78 30.93 -73.66
CA ARG A 245 -40.33 29.73 -73.00
C ARG A 245 -39.66 28.41 -73.43
N ASP A 246 -38.95 28.42 -74.55
CA ASP A 246 -38.33 27.27 -75.21
C ASP A 246 -36.79 27.39 -75.29
N ASP A 247 -36.18 28.19 -74.40
CA ASP A 247 -34.73 28.36 -74.35
C ASP A 247 -34.02 27.34 -73.43
N ALA A 248 -32.70 27.20 -73.63
CA ALA A 248 -31.87 26.29 -72.86
C ALA A 248 -31.85 26.63 -71.36
N VAL A 249 -32.02 27.91 -70.99
CA VAL A 249 -31.99 28.36 -69.59
C VAL A 249 -33.25 27.91 -68.85
N SER A 250 -34.41 27.97 -69.49
CA SER A 250 -35.66 27.40 -68.98
C SER A 250 -35.53 25.89 -68.74
N MET A 251 -34.88 25.16 -69.65
CA MET A 251 -34.62 23.73 -69.48
C MET A 251 -33.75 23.43 -68.24
N VAL A 252 -32.73 24.24 -67.98
CA VAL A 252 -31.90 24.11 -66.77
C VAL A 252 -32.73 24.36 -65.51
N GLY A 253 -33.67 25.31 -65.55
CA GLY A 253 -34.64 25.53 -64.48
C GLY A 253 -35.42 24.26 -64.13
N HIS A 254 -36.02 23.61 -65.13
CA HIS A 254 -36.75 22.34 -64.94
C HIS A 254 -35.86 21.19 -64.44
N LEU A 255 -34.61 21.11 -64.91
CA LEU A 255 -33.66 20.12 -64.40
C LEU A 255 -33.35 20.35 -62.90
N TYR A 256 -33.21 21.60 -62.48
CA TYR A 256 -33.04 21.92 -61.05
C TYR A 256 -34.27 21.60 -60.22
N GLU A 257 -35.49 21.75 -60.76
CA GLU A 257 -36.72 21.33 -60.06
C GLU A 257 -36.69 19.82 -59.75
N VAL A 258 -36.33 18.99 -60.73
CA VAL A 258 -36.18 17.53 -60.53
C VAL A 258 -35.17 17.24 -59.41
N ILE A 259 -34.00 17.89 -59.45
CA ILE A 259 -32.95 17.69 -58.43
C ILE A 259 -33.44 18.13 -57.05
N ALA A 260 -34.15 19.25 -56.96
CA ALA A 260 -34.75 19.72 -55.71
C ALA A 260 -35.77 18.72 -55.15
N TYR A 261 -36.63 18.14 -56.02
CA TYR A 261 -37.59 17.11 -55.62
C TYR A 261 -36.91 15.80 -55.18
N LEU A 262 -35.80 15.41 -55.80
CA LEU A 262 -35.02 14.25 -55.34
C LEU A 262 -34.46 14.47 -53.91
N PHE A 263 -33.99 15.68 -53.60
CA PHE A 263 -33.58 16.01 -52.24
C PHE A 263 -34.76 16.04 -51.26
N LEU A 264 -35.91 16.56 -51.68
CA LEU A 264 -37.13 16.53 -50.87
C LEU A 264 -37.58 15.09 -50.58
N TYR A 265 -37.55 14.20 -51.59
CA TYR A 265 -37.79 12.77 -51.43
C TYR A 265 -36.86 12.15 -50.41
N ARG A 266 -35.54 12.42 -50.50
CA ARG A 266 -34.57 11.94 -49.51
C ARG A 266 -34.88 12.46 -48.11
N ALA A 267 -35.30 13.72 -47.96
CA ALA A 267 -35.69 14.28 -46.67
C ALA A 267 -36.89 13.52 -46.06
N ILE A 268 -37.94 13.28 -46.85
CA ILE A 268 -39.14 12.57 -46.41
C ILE A 268 -38.84 11.10 -46.12
N HIS A 269 -38.08 10.41 -46.96
CA HIS A 269 -37.70 9.00 -46.73
C HIS A 269 -36.96 8.82 -45.40
N VAL A 270 -36.02 9.71 -45.07
CA VAL A 270 -35.32 9.67 -43.78
C VAL A 270 -36.29 9.89 -42.61
N ALA A 271 -37.21 10.85 -42.73
CA ALA A 271 -38.13 11.22 -41.67
C ALA A 271 -39.27 10.19 -41.44
N ALA A 272 -39.83 9.64 -42.52
CA ALA A 272 -40.99 8.77 -42.50
C ALA A 272 -40.63 7.28 -42.34
N VAL A 273 -39.47 6.84 -42.86
CA VAL A 273 -39.10 5.41 -42.92
C VAL A 273 -37.89 5.09 -42.04
N GLN A 274 -36.74 5.74 -42.31
CA GLN A 274 -35.48 5.33 -41.67
C GLN A 274 -35.45 5.63 -40.16
N ALA A 275 -35.91 6.82 -39.75
CA ALA A 275 -35.84 7.23 -38.34
C ALA A 275 -36.72 6.36 -37.41
N PRO A 276 -37.99 6.03 -37.73
CA PRO A 276 -38.80 5.12 -36.93
C PRO A 276 -38.23 3.70 -36.84
N TYR A 277 -37.78 3.13 -37.97
CA TYR A 277 -37.20 1.77 -38.00
C TYR A 277 -35.97 1.64 -37.08
N LEU A 278 -35.08 2.63 -37.11
CA LEU A 278 -33.88 2.62 -36.26
C LEU A 278 -34.21 2.78 -34.77
N ARG A 279 -35.29 3.49 -34.41
CA ARG A 279 -35.74 3.61 -33.02
C ARG A 279 -36.26 2.28 -32.48
N LEU A 280 -37.07 1.58 -33.26
CA LEU A 280 -37.59 0.26 -32.88
C LEU A 280 -36.45 -0.74 -32.64
N LYS A 281 -35.52 -0.85 -33.59
CA LYS A 281 -34.38 -1.76 -33.48
C LYS A 281 -33.46 -1.45 -32.29
N ARG A 282 -33.36 -0.17 -31.89
CA ARG A 282 -32.63 0.23 -30.67
C ARG A 282 -33.36 -0.17 -29.40
N SER A 283 -34.69 -0.04 -29.38
CA SER A 283 -35.51 -0.45 -28.23
C SER A 283 -35.45 -1.95 -28.01
N GLU A 284 -35.59 -2.74 -29.06
CA GLU A 284 -35.50 -4.21 -28.99
C GLU A 284 -34.13 -4.66 -28.47
N ARG A 285 -33.05 -4.08 -29.02
CA ARG A 285 -31.70 -4.37 -28.54
C ARG A 285 -31.50 -3.97 -27.09
N SER A 286 -31.95 -2.78 -26.70
CA SER A 286 -31.82 -2.30 -25.32
C SER A 286 -32.58 -3.17 -24.33
N LEU A 287 -33.73 -3.72 -24.72
CA LEU A 287 -34.51 -4.62 -23.88
C LEU A 287 -33.81 -5.98 -23.75
N ALA A 288 -33.38 -6.57 -24.86
CA ALA A 288 -32.64 -7.84 -24.86
C ALA A 288 -31.32 -7.74 -24.08
N GLU A 289 -30.60 -6.63 -24.24
CA GLU A 289 -29.38 -6.33 -23.50
C GLU A 289 -29.66 -6.15 -22.01
N SER A 290 -30.73 -5.43 -21.63
CA SER A 290 -31.13 -5.29 -20.23
C SER A 290 -31.53 -6.62 -19.59
N GLU A 291 -32.25 -7.49 -20.29
CA GLU A 291 -32.64 -8.81 -19.78
C GLU A 291 -31.42 -9.72 -19.62
N SER A 292 -30.53 -9.76 -20.63
CA SER A 292 -29.27 -10.50 -20.57
C SER A 292 -28.37 -9.99 -19.44
N ASN A 293 -28.27 -8.68 -19.27
CA ASN A 293 -27.48 -8.06 -18.21
C ASN A 293 -28.05 -8.40 -16.83
N PHE A 294 -29.38 -8.37 -16.65
CA PHE A 294 -30.01 -8.75 -15.40
C PHE A 294 -29.73 -10.21 -15.03
N ARG A 295 -29.92 -11.15 -15.97
CA ARG A 295 -29.58 -12.57 -15.74
C ARG A 295 -28.11 -12.75 -15.41
N SER A 296 -27.22 -12.10 -16.16
CA SER A 296 -25.77 -12.20 -15.93
C SER A 296 -25.37 -11.64 -14.56
N LEU A 297 -25.94 -10.50 -14.14
CA LEU A 297 -25.69 -9.93 -12.81
C LEU A 297 -26.20 -10.84 -11.69
N MET A 298 -27.34 -11.50 -11.88
CA MET A 298 -27.84 -12.49 -10.92
C MET A 298 -26.96 -13.73 -10.83
N GLU A 299 -26.50 -14.29 -11.97
CA GLU A 299 -25.61 -15.46 -12.00
C GLU A 299 -24.22 -15.18 -11.41
N CYS A 300 -23.67 -13.99 -11.69
CA CYS A 300 -22.37 -13.57 -11.16
C CYS A 300 -22.43 -13.05 -9.72
N ALA A 301 -23.61 -12.98 -9.11
CA ALA A 301 -23.74 -12.49 -7.74
C ALA A 301 -23.05 -13.46 -6.76
N PRO A 302 -22.24 -12.95 -5.82
CA PRO A 302 -21.49 -13.79 -4.88
C PRO A 302 -22.37 -14.41 -3.78
N ASP A 303 -23.53 -13.81 -3.52
CA ASP A 303 -24.53 -14.30 -2.59
C ASP A 303 -25.57 -15.17 -3.32
N ALA A 304 -26.18 -16.11 -2.60
CA ALA A 304 -27.27 -16.92 -3.14
C ALA A 304 -28.54 -16.07 -3.24
N ILE A 305 -29.16 -16.02 -4.43
CA ILE A 305 -30.37 -15.24 -4.68
C ILE A 305 -31.50 -16.19 -5.08
N LEU A 306 -32.62 -16.09 -4.38
CA LEU A 306 -33.86 -16.80 -4.70
C LEU A 306 -34.97 -15.78 -4.97
N LEU A 307 -35.72 -16.01 -6.05
CA LEU A 307 -36.93 -15.26 -6.38
C LEU A 307 -38.12 -16.21 -6.24
N ALA A 308 -39.05 -15.86 -5.38
CA ALA A 308 -40.30 -16.58 -5.18
C ALA A 308 -41.49 -15.80 -5.77
N ALA A 309 -42.44 -16.55 -6.30
CA ALA A 309 -43.73 -16.01 -6.74
C ALA A 309 -44.55 -15.49 -5.54
N PRO A 310 -45.63 -14.72 -5.77
CA PRO A 310 -46.45 -14.17 -4.69
C PRO A 310 -47.06 -15.20 -3.74
N ASP A 311 -47.13 -16.47 -4.14
CA ASP A 311 -47.58 -17.61 -3.34
C ASP A 311 -46.47 -18.23 -2.45
N GLY A 312 -45.27 -17.62 -2.42
CA GLY A 312 -44.13 -18.05 -1.61
C GLY A 312 -43.33 -19.22 -2.20
N ARG A 313 -43.63 -19.65 -3.43
CA ARG A 313 -42.91 -20.73 -4.11
C ARG A 313 -41.75 -20.20 -4.94
N ILE A 314 -40.60 -20.86 -4.85
CA ILE A 314 -39.39 -20.48 -5.61
C ILE A 314 -39.70 -20.60 -7.11
N ALA A 315 -39.56 -19.47 -7.82
CA ALA A 315 -39.71 -19.38 -9.26
C ALA A 315 -38.35 -19.42 -9.96
N MET A 316 -37.31 -18.89 -9.32
CA MET A 316 -35.96 -18.80 -9.89
C MET A 316 -34.90 -18.76 -8.79
N MET A 317 -33.71 -19.26 -9.08
CA MET A 317 -32.51 -19.09 -8.26
C MET A 317 -31.26 -19.00 -9.13
N ASN A 318 -30.20 -18.34 -8.63
CA ASN A 318 -28.91 -18.25 -9.32
C ASN A 318 -28.01 -19.48 -9.06
N ALA A 319 -26.89 -19.60 -9.79
CA ALA A 319 -25.93 -20.70 -9.61
C ALA A 319 -25.44 -20.82 -8.16
N ARG A 320 -25.22 -19.67 -7.50
CA ARG A 320 -24.75 -19.65 -6.13
C ARG A 320 -25.75 -20.28 -5.15
N ALA A 321 -27.05 -20.06 -5.35
CA ALA A 321 -28.08 -20.71 -4.54
C ALA A 321 -28.13 -22.23 -4.76
N GLU A 322 -27.99 -22.68 -6.00
CA GLU A 322 -27.94 -24.11 -6.34
C GLU A 322 -26.76 -24.81 -5.65
N GLU A 323 -25.58 -24.22 -5.69
CA GLU A 323 -24.40 -24.70 -4.94
C GLU A 323 -24.62 -24.67 -3.42
N LEU A 324 -25.14 -23.56 -2.90
CA LEU A 324 -25.26 -23.33 -1.46
C LEU A 324 -26.27 -24.28 -0.80
N PHE A 325 -27.42 -24.50 -1.44
CA PHE A 325 -28.48 -25.36 -0.91
C PHE A 325 -28.37 -26.82 -1.37
N GLY A 326 -27.53 -27.10 -2.38
CA GLY A 326 -27.32 -28.43 -2.94
C GLY A 326 -28.56 -28.98 -3.67
N ILE A 327 -29.38 -28.10 -4.25
CA ILE A 327 -30.59 -28.45 -5.00
C ILE A 327 -30.54 -27.82 -6.40
N GLY A 328 -30.78 -28.64 -7.42
CA GLY A 328 -30.88 -28.17 -8.79
C GLY A 328 -32.08 -27.26 -9.01
N ARG A 329 -31.94 -26.24 -9.85
CA ARG A 329 -32.95 -25.19 -10.06
C ARG A 329 -34.32 -25.74 -10.47
N ASP A 330 -34.34 -26.77 -11.32
CA ASP A 330 -35.57 -27.42 -11.77
C ASP A 330 -36.29 -28.16 -10.63
N SER A 331 -35.52 -28.70 -9.67
CA SER A 331 -36.08 -29.38 -8.49
C SER A 331 -36.50 -28.41 -7.40
N ALA A 332 -35.89 -27.21 -7.35
CA ALA A 332 -36.26 -26.17 -6.42
C ALA A 332 -37.47 -25.36 -6.89
N ALA A 333 -37.75 -25.33 -8.19
CA ALA A 333 -38.92 -24.67 -8.76
C ALA A 333 -40.21 -25.24 -8.12
N GLY A 334 -41.03 -24.36 -7.53
CA GLY A 334 -42.26 -24.75 -6.84
C GLY A 334 -42.10 -25.14 -5.37
N LEU A 335 -40.87 -25.28 -4.85
CA LEU A 335 -40.63 -25.48 -3.42
C LEU A 335 -40.96 -24.20 -2.64
N ALA A 336 -41.56 -24.32 -1.45
CA ALA A 336 -41.81 -23.17 -0.60
C ALA A 336 -40.48 -22.59 -0.06
N LEU A 337 -40.32 -21.27 -0.16
CA LEU A 337 -39.08 -20.58 0.21
C LEU A 337 -38.66 -20.86 1.67
N ASP A 338 -39.63 -21.01 2.57
CA ASP A 338 -39.40 -21.27 4.00
C ASP A 338 -38.81 -22.66 4.31
N VAL A 339 -38.84 -23.60 3.36
CA VAL A 339 -38.18 -24.91 3.53
C VAL A 339 -36.66 -24.75 3.59
N LEU A 340 -36.10 -23.84 2.78
CA LEU A 340 -34.67 -23.57 2.75
C LEU A 340 -34.26 -22.53 3.79
N LEU A 341 -35.17 -21.61 4.11
CA LEU A 341 -34.93 -20.44 4.97
C LEU A 341 -35.87 -20.43 6.19
N PRO A 342 -35.86 -21.46 7.05
CA PRO A 342 -36.76 -21.54 8.18
C PRO A 342 -36.49 -20.40 9.19
N GLY A 343 -37.54 -19.71 9.63
CA GLY A 343 -37.44 -18.65 10.64
C GLY A 343 -36.99 -17.27 10.12
N ALA A 344 -36.71 -17.10 8.82
CA ALA A 344 -36.47 -15.78 8.25
C ALA A 344 -37.80 -15.03 8.09
N GLY A 345 -37.97 -13.93 8.84
CA GLY A 345 -39.18 -13.11 8.82
C GLY A 345 -39.49 -12.53 7.42
N ALA A 346 -40.77 -12.34 7.10
CA ALA A 346 -41.22 -11.78 5.83
C ALA A 346 -40.69 -10.35 5.57
N ASP A 347 -40.41 -9.61 6.64
CA ASP A 347 -39.77 -8.28 6.64
C ASP A 347 -38.52 -8.32 7.53
N GLY A 348 -37.48 -9.03 7.07
CA GLY A 348 -36.26 -9.30 7.85
C GLY A 348 -35.09 -8.39 7.46
N GLN A 349 -34.66 -7.55 8.39
CA GLN A 349 -33.47 -6.70 8.30
C GLN A 349 -32.22 -7.53 8.60
N GLY A 350 -31.83 -8.43 7.68
CA GLY A 350 -30.57 -9.19 7.78
C GLY A 350 -30.47 -10.11 8.99
N ASP A 351 -31.51 -10.93 9.22
CA ASP A 351 -31.51 -11.88 10.33
C ASP A 351 -30.49 -13.00 10.07
N VAL A 352 -29.71 -13.35 11.10
CA VAL A 352 -28.87 -14.54 11.08
C VAL A 352 -29.74 -15.73 11.45
N VAL A 353 -29.97 -16.61 10.49
CA VAL A 353 -30.82 -17.79 10.64
C VAL A 353 -30.05 -19.06 10.28
N GLU A 354 -30.47 -20.16 10.89
CA GLU A 354 -29.93 -21.48 10.60
C GLU A 354 -30.63 -22.04 9.35
N CYS A 355 -30.00 -21.87 8.19
CA CYS A 355 -30.53 -22.31 6.91
C CYS A 355 -30.35 -23.82 6.73
N ARG A 356 -31.29 -24.46 6.02
CA ARG A 356 -31.26 -25.90 5.77
C ARG A 356 -30.74 -26.23 4.38
N ARG A 357 -29.76 -27.13 4.33
CA ARG A 357 -29.43 -27.88 3.12
C ARG A 357 -30.27 -29.16 3.13
N LEU A 358 -30.92 -29.50 2.02
CA LEU A 358 -31.84 -30.65 1.97
C LEU A 358 -31.18 -32.01 2.22
N ARG A 359 -29.83 -32.09 2.19
CA ARG A 359 -29.05 -33.33 2.34
C ARG A 359 -27.75 -33.17 3.16
N GLN A 360 -27.59 -32.06 3.88
CA GLN A 360 -26.38 -31.78 4.67
C GLN A 360 -26.78 -31.11 5.99
N ASP A 361 -25.79 -30.94 6.87
CA ASP A 361 -25.99 -30.21 8.12
C ASP A 361 -26.47 -28.77 7.86
N PRO A 362 -27.31 -28.23 8.76
CA PRO A 362 -27.69 -26.84 8.72
C PRO A 362 -26.46 -25.92 8.82
N PHE A 363 -26.58 -24.71 8.28
CA PHE A 363 -25.49 -23.72 8.28
C PHE A 363 -25.99 -22.33 8.66
N PRO A 364 -25.17 -21.52 9.36
CA PRO A 364 -25.53 -20.16 9.68
C PRO A 364 -25.46 -19.27 8.43
N ALA A 365 -26.53 -18.54 8.14
CA ALA A 365 -26.57 -17.59 7.04
C ALA A 365 -27.24 -16.28 7.43
N GLU A 366 -26.74 -15.18 6.88
CA GLU A 366 -27.46 -13.90 6.90
C GLU A 366 -28.50 -13.92 5.77
N VAL A 367 -29.78 -13.74 6.11
CA VAL A 367 -30.88 -13.76 5.15
C VAL A 367 -31.56 -12.39 5.10
N ARG A 368 -31.68 -11.84 3.90
CA ARG A 368 -32.41 -10.59 3.64
C ARG A 368 -33.57 -10.89 2.70
N ARG A 369 -34.79 -10.59 3.14
CA ARG A 369 -36.00 -10.73 2.32
C ARG A 369 -36.56 -9.37 1.94
N ALA A 370 -37.06 -9.25 0.72
CA ALA A 370 -37.73 -8.05 0.23
C ALA A 370 -38.84 -8.42 -0.75
N ALA A 371 -39.95 -7.67 -0.71
CA ALA A 371 -41.02 -7.79 -1.69
C ALA A 371 -40.81 -6.80 -2.85
N THR A 372 -41.05 -7.26 -4.06
CA THR A 372 -41.13 -6.39 -5.25
C THR A 372 -42.50 -5.71 -5.31
N PRO A 373 -42.64 -4.57 -6.02
CA PRO A 373 -43.94 -3.93 -6.26
C PRO A 373 -44.97 -4.84 -6.97
N ALA A 374 -44.51 -5.91 -7.62
CA ALA A 374 -45.34 -6.91 -8.29
C ALA A 374 -45.77 -8.07 -7.37
N GLY A 375 -45.42 -8.02 -6.08
CA GLY A 375 -45.77 -9.05 -5.08
C GLY A 375 -44.84 -10.27 -5.05
N GLN A 376 -43.80 -10.33 -5.88
CA GLN A 376 -42.78 -11.39 -5.79
C GLN A 376 -41.87 -11.15 -4.58
N GLN A 377 -41.38 -12.22 -3.96
CA GLN A 377 -40.42 -12.16 -2.86
C GLN A 377 -39.01 -12.46 -3.35
N ILE A 378 -38.04 -11.67 -2.90
CA ILE A 378 -36.60 -11.87 -3.16
C ILE A 378 -35.96 -12.24 -1.83
N ALA A 379 -35.18 -13.31 -1.80
CA ALA A 379 -34.31 -13.66 -0.69
C ALA A 379 -32.84 -13.64 -1.15
N ILE A 380 -32.00 -12.90 -0.42
CA ILE A 380 -30.55 -12.91 -0.56
C ILE A 380 -29.98 -13.63 0.66
N VAL A 381 -29.15 -14.63 0.42
CA VAL A 381 -28.62 -15.53 1.45
C VAL A 381 -27.10 -15.52 1.36
N ARG A 382 -26.45 -15.16 2.47
CA ARG A 382 -24.99 -15.16 2.59
C ARG A 382 -24.55 -16.21 3.60
N ASP A 383 -23.75 -17.18 3.16
CA ASP A 383 -23.15 -18.19 4.03
C ASP A 383 -22.11 -17.54 4.96
N LEU A 384 -22.28 -17.72 6.27
CA LEU A 384 -21.34 -17.22 7.27
C LEU A 384 -20.34 -18.29 7.72
N SER A 385 -20.43 -19.53 7.20
CA SER A 385 -19.60 -20.66 7.63
C SER A 385 -18.11 -20.42 7.42
N GLU A 386 -17.71 -19.95 6.24
CA GLU A 386 -16.30 -19.68 5.92
C GLU A 386 -15.77 -18.50 6.73
N ARG A 387 -16.55 -17.43 6.85
CA ARG A 387 -16.20 -16.27 7.67
C ARG A 387 -15.98 -16.66 9.13
N SER A 388 -16.89 -17.42 9.72
CA SER A 388 -16.74 -17.90 11.09
C SER A 388 -15.55 -18.85 11.27
N ARG A 389 -15.22 -19.67 10.25
CA ARG A 389 -14.01 -20.51 10.26
C ARG A 389 -12.73 -19.67 10.18
N LEU A 390 -12.69 -18.68 9.29
CA LEU A 390 -11.55 -17.78 9.13
C LEU A 390 -11.36 -16.87 10.35
N GLU A 391 -12.43 -16.35 10.92
CA GLU A 391 -12.38 -15.56 12.16
C GLU A 391 -11.86 -16.41 13.33
N ARG A 392 -12.30 -17.68 13.46
CA ARG A 392 -11.74 -18.62 14.45
C ARG A 392 -10.27 -18.92 14.19
N ALA A 393 -9.89 -19.23 12.96
CA ALA A 393 -8.50 -19.50 12.60
C ALA A 393 -7.59 -18.27 12.81
N LEU A 394 -8.08 -17.06 12.52
CA LEU A 394 -7.35 -15.82 12.76
C LEU A 394 -7.20 -15.55 14.26
N LEU A 395 -8.25 -15.77 15.05
CA LEU A 395 -8.18 -15.67 16.51
C LEU A 395 -7.17 -16.68 17.06
N GLU A 396 -7.16 -17.92 16.57
CA GLU A 396 -6.16 -18.93 16.91
C GLU A 396 -4.74 -18.46 16.54
N GLN A 397 -4.51 -17.94 15.33
CA GLN A 397 -3.19 -17.40 14.94
C GLN A 397 -2.74 -16.18 15.75
N LEU A 398 -3.68 -15.34 16.21
CA LEU A 398 -3.38 -14.17 17.03
C LEU A 398 -3.16 -14.51 18.51
N THR A 399 -3.53 -15.71 18.94
CA THR A 399 -3.50 -16.12 20.36
C THR A 399 -2.56 -17.29 20.63
N TYR A 400 -2.07 -18.00 19.61
CA TYR A 400 -1.12 -19.11 19.74
C TYR A 400 0.15 -18.88 18.91
N ASP A 401 1.27 -19.44 19.36
CA ASP A 401 2.54 -19.46 18.67
C ASP A 401 2.53 -20.51 17.55
N ALA A 402 2.80 -20.10 16.31
CA ALA A 402 2.68 -20.97 15.14
C ALA A 402 3.70 -22.13 15.11
N LEU A 403 4.83 -22.01 15.81
CA LEU A 403 5.86 -23.04 15.83
C LEU A 403 5.55 -24.13 16.86
N THR A 404 5.12 -23.72 18.06
CA THR A 404 4.95 -24.63 19.21
C THR A 404 3.50 -25.01 19.49
N GLY A 405 2.53 -24.26 18.95
CA GLY A 405 1.11 -24.42 19.26
C GLY A 405 0.73 -23.97 20.67
N LEU A 406 1.65 -23.39 21.45
CA LEU A 406 1.38 -22.87 22.78
C LEU A 406 0.68 -21.50 22.71
N PRO A 407 -0.09 -21.10 23.75
CA PRO A 407 -0.53 -19.72 23.92
C PRO A 407 0.63 -18.74 23.74
N ASN A 408 0.39 -17.67 22.98
CA ASN A 408 1.37 -16.60 22.81
C ASN A 408 1.26 -15.56 23.94
N ARG A 409 2.11 -14.52 23.89
CA ARG A 409 2.11 -13.44 24.89
C ARG A 409 0.74 -12.79 25.11
N ARG A 410 -0.08 -12.61 24.07
CA ARG A 410 -1.40 -11.99 24.20
C ARG A 410 -2.34 -12.90 25.00
N ARG A 411 -2.43 -14.16 24.60
CA ARG A 411 -3.34 -15.13 25.24
C ARG A 411 -2.98 -15.40 26.69
N ILE A 412 -1.68 -15.46 27.00
CA ILE A 412 -1.25 -15.69 28.39
C ILE A 412 -1.53 -14.49 29.27
N LEU A 413 -1.43 -13.24 28.77
CA LEU A 413 -1.80 -12.05 29.54
C LEU A 413 -3.31 -12.05 29.86
N GLU A 414 -4.16 -12.33 28.86
CA GLU A 414 -5.61 -12.45 29.05
C GLU A 414 -5.94 -13.55 30.09
N THR A 415 -5.35 -14.73 29.94
CA THR A 415 -5.58 -15.87 30.86
C THR A 415 -5.02 -15.61 32.26
N LEU A 416 -3.92 -14.85 32.37
CA LEU A 416 -3.30 -14.49 33.63
C LEU A 416 -4.10 -13.41 34.37
N ASP A 417 -4.66 -12.42 33.68
CA ASP A 417 -5.55 -11.43 34.31
C ASP A 417 -6.78 -12.12 34.93
N GLU A 418 -7.42 -13.04 34.20
CA GLU A 418 -8.52 -13.86 34.73
C GLU A 418 -8.09 -14.69 35.94
N ALA A 419 -6.89 -15.28 35.91
CA ALA A 419 -6.36 -16.07 37.00
C ALA A 419 -6.00 -15.23 38.24
N ILE A 420 -5.50 -14.01 38.05
CA ILE A 420 -5.21 -13.05 39.12
C ILE A 420 -6.51 -12.62 39.81
N ASP A 421 -7.54 -12.29 39.03
CA ASP A 421 -8.84 -11.88 39.58
C ASP A 421 -9.49 -13.01 40.38
N ALA A 422 -9.47 -14.24 39.85
CA ALA A 422 -9.96 -15.42 40.57
C ALA A 422 -9.16 -15.67 41.86
N ALA A 423 -7.82 -15.62 41.79
CA ALA A 423 -6.96 -15.83 42.96
C ALA A 423 -7.22 -14.79 44.06
N ARG A 424 -7.47 -13.52 43.70
CA ARG A 424 -7.81 -12.46 44.67
C ARG A 424 -9.17 -12.71 45.33
N GLN A 425 -10.19 -13.06 44.55
CA GLN A 425 -11.53 -13.35 45.08
C GLN A 425 -11.49 -14.52 46.09
N GLU A 426 -10.69 -15.54 45.79
CA GLU A 426 -10.57 -16.76 46.61
C GLU A 426 -9.46 -16.69 47.68
N ARG A 427 -8.75 -15.55 47.79
CA ARG A 427 -7.57 -15.36 48.68
C ARG A 427 -6.51 -16.45 48.51
N ARG A 428 -6.24 -16.83 47.26
CA ARG A 428 -5.26 -17.85 46.87
C ARG A 428 -4.00 -17.19 46.30
N THR A 429 -2.91 -17.96 46.32
CA THR A 429 -1.62 -17.55 45.75
C THR A 429 -1.47 -18.06 44.31
N LEU A 430 -0.64 -17.36 43.53
CA LEU A 430 -0.35 -17.67 42.13
C LEU A 430 1.12 -17.32 41.87
N ALA A 431 1.81 -18.15 41.08
CA ALA A 431 3.18 -17.90 40.65
C ALA A 431 3.27 -17.82 39.12
N VAL A 432 4.10 -16.89 38.63
CA VAL A 432 4.48 -16.77 37.23
C VAL A 432 5.98 -17.05 37.13
N LEU A 433 6.35 -18.05 36.33
CA LEU A 433 7.72 -18.41 36.04
C LEU A 433 8.02 -18.04 34.59
N VAL A 434 9.10 -17.31 34.36
CA VAL A 434 9.63 -16.97 33.04
C VAL A 434 10.93 -17.73 32.85
N LEU A 435 10.95 -18.63 31.87
CA LEU A 435 12.11 -19.39 31.42
C LEU A 435 12.74 -18.70 30.21
N ASP A 436 14.07 -18.64 30.18
CA ASP A 436 14.82 -18.40 28.94
C ASP A 436 15.92 -19.46 28.75
N LEU A 437 16.05 -19.96 27.52
CA LEU A 437 17.10 -20.93 27.17
C LEU A 437 18.46 -20.23 27.04
N ASP A 438 19.40 -20.60 27.91
CA ASP A 438 20.74 -20.03 27.95
C ASP A 438 21.51 -20.36 26.66
N GLU A 439 22.23 -19.36 26.12
CA GLU A 439 23.07 -19.50 24.93
C GLU A 439 22.38 -20.08 23.68
N PHE A 440 21.04 -20.03 23.57
CA PHE A 440 20.28 -20.59 22.44
C PHE A 440 20.76 -20.11 21.06
N ARG A 441 21.35 -18.91 20.99
CA ARG A 441 21.98 -18.39 19.76
C ARG A 441 23.10 -19.30 19.23
N LYS A 442 23.86 -19.98 20.09
CA LYS A 442 24.89 -20.95 19.69
C LYS A 442 24.27 -22.14 18.95
N ILE A 443 23.07 -22.57 19.34
CA ILE A 443 22.32 -23.61 18.62
C ILE A 443 21.96 -23.14 17.23
N ASN A 444 21.35 -21.95 17.10
CA ASN A 444 21.01 -21.40 15.78
C ASN A 444 22.24 -21.19 14.89
N SER A 445 23.38 -20.82 15.48
CA SER A 445 24.63 -20.60 14.74
C SER A 445 25.30 -21.91 14.32
N GLY A 446 25.21 -22.95 15.14
CA GLY A 446 25.82 -24.27 14.89
C GLY A 446 24.97 -25.21 14.05
N TYR A 447 23.66 -25.22 14.25
CA TYR A 447 22.71 -26.18 13.64
C TYR A 447 21.65 -25.49 12.75
N GLY A 448 21.76 -24.19 12.54
CA GLY A 448 20.80 -23.40 11.77
C GLY A 448 19.46 -23.21 12.48
N TRP A 449 18.58 -22.42 11.85
CA TRP A 449 17.25 -22.12 12.38
C TRP A 449 16.37 -23.37 12.50
N ALA A 450 16.51 -24.35 11.59
CA ALA A 450 15.76 -25.60 11.66
C ALA A 450 16.10 -26.44 12.91
N GLY A 451 17.38 -26.49 13.30
CA GLY A 451 17.80 -27.15 14.53
C GLY A 451 17.31 -26.42 15.78
N GLY A 452 17.30 -25.08 15.75
CA GLY A 452 16.69 -24.27 16.81
C GLY A 452 15.18 -24.54 16.96
N ASP A 453 14.45 -24.64 15.85
CA ASP A 453 13.02 -24.95 15.86
C ASP A 453 12.72 -26.34 16.42
N GLU A 454 13.58 -27.33 16.15
CA GLU A 454 13.48 -28.68 16.72
C GLU A 454 13.70 -28.66 18.24
N VAL A 455 14.72 -27.93 18.72
CA VAL A 455 14.93 -27.70 20.16
C VAL A 455 13.71 -27.08 20.81
N LEU A 456 13.14 -26.03 20.21
CA LEU A 456 11.99 -25.32 20.78
C LEU A 456 10.75 -26.22 20.89
N ARG A 457 10.51 -27.10 19.91
CA ARG A 457 9.42 -28.09 19.99
C ARG A 457 9.67 -29.12 21.09
N GLU A 458 10.90 -29.62 21.22
CA GLU A 458 11.28 -30.56 22.28
C GLU A 458 11.17 -29.92 23.68
N CYS A 459 11.53 -28.65 23.82
CA CYS A 459 11.32 -27.90 25.06
C CYS A 459 9.85 -27.89 25.46
N VAL A 460 8.93 -27.68 24.51
CA VAL A 460 7.48 -27.71 24.79
C VAL A 460 7.07 -29.05 25.37
N THR A 461 7.50 -30.15 24.76
CA THR A 461 7.20 -31.51 25.23
C THR A 461 7.72 -31.74 26.64
N ARG A 462 8.97 -31.36 26.92
CA ARG A 462 9.57 -31.53 28.26
C ARG A 462 8.92 -30.67 29.32
N LEU A 463 8.66 -29.39 29.01
CA LEU A 463 8.02 -28.47 29.95
C LEU A 463 6.60 -28.94 30.26
N ALA A 464 5.81 -29.33 29.24
CA ALA A 464 4.44 -29.80 29.43
C ALA A 464 4.34 -31.05 30.31
N GLN A 465 5.32 -31.96 30.25
CA GLN A 465 5.35 -33.16 31.11
C GLN A 465 5.58 -32.85 32.59
N MET A 466 6.12 -31.67 32.93
CA MET A 466 6.44 -31.28 34.31
C MET A 466 5.31 -30.49 35.00
N LEU A 467 4.26 -30.14 34.24
CA LEU A 467 3.15 -29.31 34.68
C LEU A 467 1.94 -30.15 35.09
N GLU A 468 1.17 -29.65 36.05
CA GLU A 468 -0.01 -30.33 36.58
C GLU A 468 -1.30 -29.84 35.90
N SER A 469 -2.40 -30.55 36.12
CA SER A 469 -3.71 -30.15 35.58
C SER A 469 -4.15 -28.81 36.19
N GLY A 470 -4.11 -27.74 35.39
CA GLY A 470 -4.48 -26.38 35.80
C GLY A 470 -3.38 -25.34 35.60
N ASP A 471 -2.13 -25.78 35.45
CA ASP A 471 -1.01 -24.93 35.06
C ASP A 471 -1.14 -24.52 33.59
N THR A 472 -0.60 -23.36 33.25
CA THR A 472 -0.61 -22.85 31.87
C THR A 472 0.81 -22.66 31.37
N LEU A 473 1.14 -23.30 30.25
CA LEU A 473 2.39 -23.10 29.52
C LEU A 473 2.14 -22.19 28.32
N ALA A 474 3.01 -21.21 28.11
CA ALA A 474 2.95 -20.29 26.98
C ALA A 474 4.35 -20.01 26.42
N ARG A 475 4.42 -19.56 25.16
CA ARG A 475 5.65 -19.08 24.55
C ARG A 475 5.53 -17.59 24.29
N GLN A 476 6.43 -16.80 24.89
CA GLN A 476 6.43 -15.35 24.72
C GLN A 476 6.96 -14.95 23.34
N GLY A 477 7.97 -15.68 22.85
CA GLY A 477 8.66 -15.44 21.59
C GLY A 477 10.14 -15.79 21.71
N GLY A 478 10.83 -16.03 20.59
CA GLY A 478 12.25 -16.39 20.62
C GLY A 478 12.50 -17.68 21.43
N ASN A 479 13.34 -17.59 22.46
CA ASN A 479 13.74 -18.67 23.36
C ASN A 479 13.11 -18.57 24.76
N GLU A 480 12.02 -17.80 24.91
CA GLU A 480 11.36 -17.55 26.20
C GLU A 480 10.01 -18.29 26.35
N PHE A 481 9.84 -18.94 27.49
CA PHE A 481 8.62 -19.64 27.90
C PHE A 481 8.05 -19.04 29.19
N ILE A 482 6.73 -19.09 29.34
CA ILE A 482 6.03 -18.63 30.54
C ILE A 482 5.24 -19.80 31.10
N VAL A 483 5.36 -20.02 32.39
CA VAL A 483 4.53 -20.95 33.15
C VAL A 483 3.74 -20.17 34.19
N VAL A 484 2.43 -20.34 34.19
CA VAL A 484 1.55 -19.84 35.24
C VAL A 484 1.14 -21.02 36.08
N GLN A 485 1.61 -21.04 37.33
CA GLN A 485 1.23 -22.04 38.32
C GLN A 485 0.13 -21.45 39.20
N LYS A 486 -1.06 -22.07 39.17
CA LYS A 486 -2.20 -21.64 39.98
C LYS A 486 -2.12 -22.30 41.35
N HIS A 487 -2.58 -21.62 42.41
CA HIS A 487 -2.63 -22.18 43.78
C HIS A 487 -1.25 -22.45 44.40
N SER A 488 -0.23 -21.69 44.03
CA SER A 488 1.16 -21.95 44.41
C SER A 488 1.76 -20.82 45.25
N GLY A 489 2.33 -21.18 46.40
CA GLY A 489 3.22 -20.32 47.17
C GLY A 489 4.68 -20.46 46.74
N GLN A 490 5.58 -19.81 47.49
CA GLN A 490 7.02 -19.78 47.19
C GLN A 490 7.64 -21.18 47.08
N ASP A 491 7.36 -22.09 48.02
CA ASP A 491 7.94 -23.44 48.03
C ASP A 491 7.53 -24.27 46.81
N ALA A 492 6.24 -24.21 46.43
CA ALA A 492 5.72 -24.94 45.28
C ALA A 492 6.30 -24.44 43.96
N ALA A 493 6.42 -23.11 43.81
CA ALA A 493 7.02 -22.49 42.63
C ALA A 493 8.53 -22.78 42.53
N GLY A 494 9.23 -22.81 43.66
CA GLY A 494 10.65 -23.18 43.74
C GLY A 494 10.87 -24.64 43.34
N ALA A 495 10.03 -25.56 43.86
CA ALA A 495 10.09 -26.96 43.51
C ALA A 495 9.82 -27.20 42.02
N LEU A 496 8.78 -26.58 41.46
CA LEU A 496 8.48 -26.67 40.03
C LEU A 496 9.66 -26.14 39.20
N GLY A 497 10.16 -24.95 39.52
CA GLY A 497 11.29 -24.37 38.80
C GLY A 497 12.55 -25.24 38.84
N ALA A 498 12.85 -25.90 39.97
CA ALA A 498 13.94 -26.87 40.04
C ALA A 498 13.73 -28.08 39.11
N ARG A 499 12.49 -28.61 39.00
CA ARG A 499 12.16 -29.67 38.05
C ARG A 499 12.32 -29.21 36.60
N LEU A 500 11.86 -28.00 36.28
CA LEU A 500 11.99 -27.42 34.93
C LEU A 500 13.47 -27.25 34.54
N LEU A 501 14.31 -26.75 35.45
CA LEU A 501 15.77 -26.69 35.24
C LEU A 501 16.37 -28.07 35.00
N GLY A 502 15.97 -29.09 35.77
CA GLY A 502 16.39 -30.46 35.58
C GLY A 502 16.04 -31.00 34.19
N ALA A 503 14.80 -30.80 33.75
CA ALA A 503 14.33 -31.24 32.43
C ALA A 503 15.09 -30.59 31.26
N MET A 504 15.53 -29.33 31.42
CA MET A 504 16.32 -28.63 30.41
C MET A 504 17.79 -29.10 30.35
N ARG A 505 18.32 -29.73 31.41
CA ARG A 505 19.70 -30.26 31.43
C ARG A 505 19.86 -31.57 30.66
N GLU A 506 18.79 -32.31 30.45
CA GLU A 506 18.81 -33.55 29.66
C GLU A 506 19.25 -33.25 28.19
N PRO A 507 20.02 -34.13 27.53
CA PRO A 507 20.53 -33.88 26.19
C PRO A 507 19.39 -33.79 25.16
N PHE A 508 19.47 -32.81 24.26
CA PHE A 508 18.59 -32.67 23.09
C PHE A 508 19.21 -33.45 21.92
N VAL A 509 18.39 -34.19 21.18
CA VAL A 509 18.85 -34.96 20.02
C VAL A 509 18.51 -34.20 18.74
N LEU A 510 19.52 -33.67 18.05
CA LEU A 510 19.38 -32.93 16.80
C LEU A 510 20.12 -33.67 15.69
N GLY A 511 19.41 -34.15 14.68
CA GLY A 511 20.02 -34.92 13.57
C GLY A 511 20.86 -36.13 14.03
N GLY A 512 20.52 -36.74 15.17
CA GLY A 512 21.25 -37.87 15.76
C GLY A 512 22.43 -37.50 16.69
N GLN A 513 22.74 -36.21 16.87
CA GLN A 513 23.76 -35.74 17.81
C GLN A 513 23.14 -35.25 19.12
N ARG A 514 23.86 -35.44 20.24
CA ARG A 514 23.45 -34.96 21.56
C ARG A 514 23.98 -33.56 21.82
N VAL A 515 23.09 -32.64 22.13
CA VAL A 515 23.37 -31.23 22.41
C VAL A 515 22.86 -30.87 23.80
N PHE A 516 23.64 -30.09 24.54
CA PHE A 516 23.30 -29.70 25.91
C PHE A 516 22.96 -28.21 25.95
N LEU A 517 21.86 -27.89 26.62
CA LEU A 517 21.38 -26.54 26.87
C LEU A 517 21.15 -26.39 28.37
N SER A 518 21.05 -25.17 28.84
CA SER A 518 20.45 -24.86 30.13
C SER A 518 19.38 -23.80 29.98
N ALA A 519 18.66 -23.51 31.05
CA ALA A 519 17.70 -22.42 31.09
C ALA A 519 17.86 -21.63 32.38
N SER A 520 17.54 -20.35 32.34
CA SER A 520 17.45 -19.48 33.51
C SER A 520 15.98 -19.16 33.81
N ILE A 521 15.59 -19.19 35.09
CA ILE A 521 14.20 -19.02 35.53
C ILE A 521 14.07 -17.82 36.47
N GLY A 522 13.15 -16.92 36.13
CA GLY A 522 12.64 -15.90 37.05
C GLY A 522 11.25 -16.24 37.54
N VAL A 523 11.00 -16.06 38.83
CA VAL A 523 9.71 -16.37 39.47
C VAL A 523 9.16 -15.10 40.11
N ALA A 524 7.91 -14.76 39.83
CA ALA A 524 7.17 -13.76 40.59
C ALA A 524 5.92 -14.39 41.20
N LEU A 525 5.69 -14.09 42.47
CA LEU A 525 4.46 -14.45 43.17
C LEU A 525 3.50 -13.27 43.09
N LEU A 526 2.21 -13.55 42.95
CA LEU A 526 1.16 -12.52 42.99
C LEU A 526 1.33 -11.69 44.27
N PRO A 527 1.69 -10.39 44.18
CA PRO A 527 1.94 -9.57 45.36
C PRO A 527 0.62 -9.18 46.05
N GLU A 528 0.72 -8.75 47.32
CA GLU A 528 -0.42 -8.19 48.07
C GLU A 528 -0.96 -6.91 47.42
N ALA A 529 -0.08 -6.11 46.79
CA ALA A 529 -0.46 -4.89 46.11
C ALA A 529 -1.19 -5.16 44.77
N PRO A 530 -2.18 -4.32 44.38
CA PRO A 530 -2.85 -4.47 43.10
C PRO A 530 -1.88 -4.27 41.91
N CYS A 531 -1.55 -5.36 41.22
CA CYS A 531 -0.93 -5.34 39.89
C CYS A 531 -1.75 -6.20 38.90
N GLY A 532 -1.72 -5.85 37.61
CA GLY A 532 -2.29 -6.69 36.54
C GLY A 532 -1.28 -7.69 35.98
N ALA A 533 -1.70 -8.54 35.05
CA ALA A 533 -0.87 -9.57 34.43
C ALA A 533 0.46 -9.04 33.87
N ALA A 534 0.43 -7.87 33.21
CA ALA A 534 1.62 -7.25 32.65
C ALA A 534 2.67 -6.89 33.72
N GLY A 535 2.24 -6.39 34.88
CA GLY A 535 3.12 -6.05 35.99
C GLY A 535 3.75 -7.29 36.62
N LEU A 536 2.94 -8.33 36.88
CA LEU A 536 3.42 -9.58 37.45
C LEU A 536 4.40 -10.31 36.51
N LEU A 537 4.14 -10.29 35.21
CA LEU A 537 5.04 -10.86 34.20
C LEU A 537 6.36 -10.08 34.12
N GLN A 538 6.30 -8.75 34.23
CA GLN A 538 7.50 -7.90 34.27
C GLN A 538 8.37 -8.21 35.49
N MET A 539 7.76 -8.42 36.66
CA MET A 539 8.47 -8.84 37.88
C MET A 539 9.20 -10.16 37.66
N ALA A 540 8.56 -11.15 37.03
CA ALA A 540 9.19 -12.43 36.72
C ALA A 540 10.34 -12.29 35.71
N GLN A 541 10.22 -11.40 34.71
CA GLN A 541 11.29 -11.10 33.76
C GLN A 541 12.51 -10.44 34.42
N VAL A 542 12.28 -9.51 35.35
CA VAL A 542 13.36 -8.90 36.15
C VAL A 542 14.11 -9.97 36.94
N ALA A 543 13.38 -10.89 37.59
CA ALA A 543 13.98 -12.01 38.30
C ALA A 543 14.76 -12.96 37.37
N MET A 544 14.27 -13.20 36.15
CA MET A 544 14.94 -14.04 35.13
C MET A 544 16.24 -13.41 34.65
N GLY A 545 16.24 -12.09 34.42
CA GLY A 545 17.48 -11.34 34.12
C GLY A 545 18.48 -11.44 35.27
N GLY A 546 18.00 -11.32 36.51
CA GLY A 546 18.82 -11.52 37.71
C GLY A 546 19.33 -12.95 37.88
N ALA A 547 18.61 -13.96 37.40
CA ALA A 547 19.05 -15.36 37.36
C ALA A 547 20.18 -15.53 36.34
N ARG A 548 20.04 -15.00 35.12
CA ARG A 548 21.11 -15.06 34.11
C ARG A 548 22.40 -14.40 34.57
N ALA A 549 22.30 -13.25 35.25
CA ALA A 549 23.46 -12.54 35.77
C ALA A 549 24.21 -13.33 36.85
N ALA A 550 23.54 -14.26 37.54
CA ALA A 550 24.18 -15.16 38.51
C ALA A 550 24.84 -16.40 37.85
N GLY A 551 24.62 -16.61 36.54
CA GLY A 551 25.14 -17.73 35.77
C GLY A 551 24.04 -18.60 35.13
N PRO A 552 24.40 -19.50 34.21
CA PRO A 552 23.45 -20.40 33.55
C PRO A 552 22.81 -21.38 34.53
N ALA A 553 21.64 -21.90 34.21
CA ALA A 553 20.93 -22.90 35.02
C ALA A 553 20.51 -22.43 36.43
N HIS A 554 20.19 -21.14 36.60
CA HIS A 554 19.79 -20.55 37.88
C HIS A 554 18.28 -20.24 37.94
N LEU A 555 17.73 -20.29 39.16
CA LEU A 555 16.37 -19.83 39.47
C LEU A 555 16.43 -18.69 40.47
N ARG A 556 15.65 -17.63 40.24
CA ARG A 556 15.50 -16.53 41.21
C ARG A 556 14.05 -16.08 41.36
N PHE A 557 13.69 -15.73 42.58
CA PHE A 557 12.45 -15.04 42.89
C PHE A 557 12.64 -13.54 42.75
N HIS A 558 11.60 -12.84 42.30
CA HIS A 558 11.55 -11.39 42.30
C HIS A 558 11.63 -10.86 43.74
N SER A 559 12.43 -9.82 43.92
CA SER A 559 12.45 -9.01 45.13
C SER A 559 12.48 -7.52 44.75
N ALA A 560 12.00 -6.67 45.66
CA ALA A 560 11.98 -5.22 45.44
C ALA A 560 13.40 -4.65 45.18
N ASP A 561 14.41 -5.24 45.80
CA ASP A 561 15.82 -4.88 45.62
C ASP A 561 16.30 -5.07 44.17
N MET A 562 15.76 -6.05 43.44
CA MET A 562 16.16 -6.30 42.05
C MET A 562 15.68 -5.20 41.09
N GLU A 563 14.48 -4.67 41.29
CA GLU A 563 13.99 -3.55 40.49
C GLU A 563 14.79 -2.27 40.76
N GLN A 564 15.12 -2.04 42.03
CA GLN A 564 15.95 -0.91 42.41
C GLN A 564 17.35 -1.04 41.80
N ALA A 565 17.96 -2.23 41.84
CA ALA A 565 19.26 -2.47 41.24
C ALA A 565 19.30 -2.20 39.72
N ILE A 566 18.22 -2.51 38.98
CA ILE A 566 18.13 -2.20 37.54
C ILE A 566 18.06 -0.68 37.32
N ARG A 567 17.22 0.03 38.09
CA ARG A 567 17.12 1.49 38.01
C ARG A 567 18.46 2.16 38.35
N ASP A 568 19.05 1.77 39.47
CA ASP A 568 20.34 2.27 39.93
C ASP A 568 21.45 2.02 38.89
N ARG A 569 21.38 0.90 38.17
CA ARG A 569 22.33 0.55 37.11
C ARG A 569 22.21 1.47 35.89
N VAL A 570 20.99 1.74 35.43
CA VAL A 570 20.74 2.68 34.31
C VAL A 570 21.19 4.08 34.68
N ASP A 571 20.85 4.54 35.88
CA ASP A 571 21.27 5.86 36.37
C ASP A 571 22.81 5.94 36.47
N MET A 572 23.46 4.88 36.95
CA MET A 572 24.92 4.81 37.06
C MET A 572 25.63 4.81 35.71
N GLU A 573 25.02 4.23 34.66
CA GLU A 573 25.57 4.28 33.30
C GLU A 573 25.61 5.72 32.80
N ALA A 574 24.50 6.44 32.95
CA ALA A 574 24.40 7.85 32.56
C ALA A 574 25.40 8.71 33.34
N MET A 575 25.52 8.48 34.65
CA MET A 575 26.48 9.18 35.51
C MET A 575 27.93 8.87 35.12
N LEU A 576 28.29 7.63 34.78
CA LEU A 576 29.66 7.26 34.41
C LEU A 576 30.08 7.89 33.08
N ARG A 577 29.17 7.93 32.09
CA ARG A 577 29.42 8.62 30.83
C ARG A 577 29.70 10.11 31.06
N HIS A 578 28.89 10.75 31.89
CA HIS A 578 29.11 12.14 32.28
C HIS A 578 30.45 12.34 33.00
N ALA A 579 30.86 11.39 33.85
CA ALA A 579 32.10 11.44 34.61
C ALA A 579 33.37 11.41 33.73
N LEU A 580 33.35 10.61 32.66
CA LEU A 580 34.42 10.52 31.67
C LEU A 580 34.61 11.86 30.92
N GLU A 581 33.51 12.53 30.58
CA GLU A 581 33.54 13.81 29.84
C GLU A 581 33.90 15.03 30.72
N HIS A 582 33.53 15.00 32.01
CA HIS A 582 33.58 16.19 32.88
C HIS A 582 34.64 16.10 33.98
N GLY A 583 35.64 15.22 33.84
CA GLY A 583 36.81 15.17 34.72
C GLY A 583 36.50 14.77 36.17
N GLN A 584 35.57 13.83 36.37
CA GLN A 584 35.20 13.34 37.71
C GLN A 584 36.02 12.12 38.16
N LEU A 585 36.94 11.64 37.32
CA LEU A 585 37.84 10.53 37.62
C LEU A 585 39.13 11.04 38.25
N ALA A 586 39.70 10.23 39.13
CA ALA A 586 40.98 10.49 39.79
C ALA A 586 41.75 9.18 39.98
N LEU A 587 43.07 9.26 40.16
CA LEU A 587 43.90 8.10 40.48
C LEU A 587 44.37 8.19 41.93
N GLN A 588 44.22 7.09 42.66
CA GLN A 588 44.99 6.82 43.86
C GLN A 588 46.15 5.87 43.51
N TYR A 589 47.19 5.87 44.32
CA TYR A 589 48.40 5.11 44.07
C TYR A 589 48.74 4.28 45.30
N GLN A 590 48.87 2.97 45.14
CA GLN A 590 49.23 2.08 46.24
C GLN A 590 50.72 1.72 46.17
N PRO A 591 51.51 2.02 47.21
CA PRO A 591 52.93 1.66 47.26
C PRO A 591 53.18 0.15 47.19
N ARG A 592 54.20 -0.23 46.42
CA ARG A 592 54.82 -1.56 46.38
C ARG A 592 56.19 -1.50 47.03
N ILE A 593 56.48 -2.44 47.94
CA ILE A 593 57.71 -2.47 48.74
C ILE A 593 58.54 -3.68 48.34
N GLY A 594 59.83 -3.48 48.07
CA GLY A 594 60.76 -4.56 47.77
C GLY A 594 61.31 -5.25 49.03
N LEU A 595 61.52 -6.56 48.92
CA LEU A 595 62.12 -7.43 49.93
C LEU A 595 63.50 -7.91 49.45
N GLU A 596 64.54 -7.84 50.28
CA GLU A 596 65.89 -8.35 49.95
C GLU A 596 66.53 -8.98 51.20
N GLU A 597 67.05 -10.21 51.08
CA GLU A 597 67.74 -10.96 52.16
C GLU A 597 67.13 -10.78 53.57
N GLY A 598 65.83 -11.05 53.70
CA GLY A 598 65.15 -11.01 55.00
C GLY A 598 65.03 -9.60 55.63
N ARG A 599 65.15 -8.53 54.85
CA ARG A 599 64.90 -7.15 55.29
C ARG A 599 64.06 -6.38 54.28
N MET A 600 63.19 -5.53 54.82
CA MET A 600 62.41 -4.56 54.05
C MET A 600 63.34 -3.50 53.46
N LYS A 601 63.31 -3.32 52.13
CA LYS A 601 64.01 -2.23 51.47
C LYS A 601 63.03 -1.08 51.23
N ARG A 602 63.25 -0.28 50.20
CA ARG A 602 62.48 0.93 49.88
C ARG A 602 61.29 0.61 48.98
N MET A 603 60.40 1.59 48.80
CA MET A 603 59.39 1.56 47.76
C MET A 603 60.01 1.31 46.37
N VAL A 604 59.48 0.35 45.62
CA VAL A 604 59.96 -0.08 44.29
C VAL A 604 59.00 0.29 43.15
N GLY A 605 57.77 0.66 43.50
CA GLY A 605 56.77 1.11 42.56
C GLY A 605 55.47 1.50 43.23
N VAL A 606 54.48 1.85 42.40
CA VAL A 606 53.11 2.11 42.83
C VAL A 606 52.12 1.54 41.82
N GLU A 607 51.00 1.01 42.29
CA GLU A 607 49.88 0.65 41.42
C GLU A 607 48.89 1.80 41.31
N ALA A 608 48.55 2.21 40.08
CA ALA A 608 47.58 3.25 39.79
C ALA A 608 46.16 2.69 39.81
N LEU A 609 45.37 3.13 40.79
CA LEU A 609 44.03 2.65 41.06
C LEU A 609 42.99 3.75 40.79
N VAL A 610 42.15 3.51 39.79
CA VAL A 610 41.10 4.46 39.39
C VAL A 610 40.06 4.67 40.48
N ARG A 611 39.60 5.92 40.62
CA ARG A 611 38.58 6.35 41.54
C ARG A 611 37.61 7.29 40.85
N TRP A 612 36.34 7.18 41.18
CA TRP A 612 35.31 8.08 40.67
C TRP A 612 34.79 8.99 41.78
N ARG A 613 35.06 10.29 41.65
CA ARG A 613 34.62 11.34 42.57
C ARG A 613 33.31 11.95 42.06
N HIS A 614 32.20 11.36 42.43
CA HIS A 614 30.89 11.85 42.04
C HIS A 614 30.42 12.97 42.98
N PRO A 615 29.86 14.09 42.48
CA PRO A 615 29.45 15.23 43.30
C PRO A 615 28.43 14.91 44.42
N VAL A 616 27.48 14.01 44.12
CA VAL A 616 26.42 13.59 45.06
C VAL A 616 26.78 12.29 45.81
N LEU A 617 27.16 11.22 45.11
CA LEU A 617 27.47 9.91 45.68
C LEU A 617 28.82 9.82 46.41
N GLY A 618 29.66 10.86 46.34
CA GLY A 618 30.99 10.85 46.91
C GLY A 618 31.95 9.95 46.12
N LEU A 619 32.82 9.21 46.82
CA LEU A 619 33.80 8.33 46.20
C LEU A 619 33.15 6.98 45.83
N VAL A 620 32.88 6.77 44.55
CA VAL A 620 32.28 5.52 44.06
C VAL A 620 33.37 4.45 43.90
N PRO A 621 33.20 3.25 44.50
CA PRO A 621 34.21 2.21 44.45
C PRO A 621 34.32 1.56 43.06
N PRO A 622 35.54 1.16 42.62
CA PRO A 622 35.78 0.53 41.32
C PRO A 622 34.88 -0.67 41.00
N ALA A 623 34.64 -1.53 41.99
CA ALA A 623 33.77 -2.70 41.88
C ALA A 623 32.33 -2.36 41.43
N ARG A 624 31.89 -1.10 41.58
CA ARG A 624 30.55 -0.67 41.18
C ARG A 624 30.46 -0.18 39.74
N PHE A 625 31.55 0.36 39.19
CA PHE A 625 31.52 1.03 37.88
C PHE A 625 32.42 0.40 36.81
N ILE A 626 33.46 -0.35 37.18
CA ILE A 626 34.31 -1.06 36.21
C ILE A 626 33.51 -2.15 35.47
N PRO A 627 32.76 -3.05 36.13
CA PRO A 627 31.96 -4.05 35.41
C PRO A 627 30.93 -3.41 34.47
N LEU A 628 30.33 -2.29 34.91
CA LEU A 628 29.42 -1.51 34.09
C LEU A 628 30.11 -0.92 32.85
N ALA A 629 31.33 -0.38 33.02
CA ALA A 629 32.13 0.16 31.93
C ALA A 629 32.50 -0.93 30.90
N GLU A 630 32.82 -2.14 31.36
CA GLU A 630 33.17 -3.27 30.48
C GLU A 630 31.98 -3.72 29.63
N GLU A 631 30.82 -3.91 30.27
CA GLU A 631 29.60 -4.36 29.61
C GLU A 631 29.07 -3.33 28.60
N THR A 632 29.18 -2.04 28.93
CA THR A 632 28.72 -0.93 28.07
C THR A 632 29.77 -0.48 27.04
N GLY A 633 31.01 -0.97 27.16
CA GLY A 633 32.14 -0.59 26.31
C GLY A 633 32.83 0.73 26.66
N MET A 634 32.37 1.44 27.70
CA MET A 634 33.01 2.65 28.22
C MET A 634 34.39 2.38 28.85
N ILE A 635 34.73 1.12 29.12
CA ILE A 635 36.05 0.72 29.66
C ILE A 635 37.21 1.15 28.76
N GLU A 636 37.01 1.19 27.43
CA GLU A 636 38.07 1.59 26.49
C GLU A 636 38.50 3.06 26.68
N GLU A 637 37.52 3.95 26.95
CA GLU A 637 37.78 5.36 27.22
C GLU A 637 38.38 5.55 28.62
N LEU A 638 37.87 4.80 29.60
CA LEU A 638 38.35 4.81 30.97
C LEU A 638 39.82 4.39 31.05
N ASP A 639 40.18 3.25 30.46
CA ASP A 639 41.53 2.72 30.53
C ASP A 639 42.54 3.63 29.83
N LEU A 640 42.17 4.22 28.70
CA LEU A 640 43.01 5.19 28.00
C LEU A 640 43.27 6.43 28.87
N TRP A 641 42.24 6.91 29.57
CA TRP A 641 42.37 8.02 30.51
C TRP A 641 43.28 7.65 31.69
N VAL A 642 43.13 6.45 32.26
CA VAL A 642 43.98 5.94 33.37
C VAL A 642 45.44 5.88 32.91
N LEU A 643 45.72 5.25 31.76
CA LEU A 643 47.07 5.09 31.22
C LEU A 643 47.77 6.45 31.02
N ARG A 644 47.10 7.39 30.36
CA ARG A 644 47.65 8.73 30.12
C ARG A 644 47.90 9.49 31.41
N THR A 645 46.95 9.42 32.35
CA THR A 645 47.04 10.15 33.63
C THR A 645 48.15 9.58 34.52
N ALA A 646 48.28 8.24 34.58
CA ALA A 646 49.33 7.56 35.33
C ALA A 646 50.72 7.88 34.75
N CYS A 647 50.88 7.80 33.41
CA CYS A 647 52.15 8.12 32.76
C CYS A 647 52.56 9.59 33.01
N ALA A 648 51.61 10.53 32.86
CA ALA A 648 51.85 11.94 33.09
C ALA A 648 52.23 12.25 34.55
N ARG A 649 51.60 11.59 35.54
CA ARG A 649 51.98 11.76 36.95
C ARG A 649 53.33 11.15 37.26
N ALA A 650 53.61 9.94 36.80
CA ALA A 650 54.90 9.28 37.02
C ALA A 650 56.05 10.10 36.41
N ALA A 651 55.87 10.64 35.19
CA ALA A 651 56.85 11.51 34.56
C ALA A 651 57.14 12.76 35.41
N ALA A 652 56.08 13.38 35.98
CA ALA A 652 56.23 14.53 36.86
C ALA A 652 56.98 14.19 38.16
N TRP A 653 56.72 13.03 38.77
CA TRP A 653 57.43 12.58 39.98
C TRP A 653 58.90 12.26 39.70
N HIS A 654 59.21 11.62 38.58
CA HIS A 654 60.59 11.39 38.16
C HIS A 654 61.32 12.71 37.88
N ALA A 655 60.67 13.66 37.19
CA ALA A 655 61.24 14.99 36.95
C ALA A 655 61.48 15.78 38.25
N ALA A 656 60.67 15.54 39.30
CA ALA A 656 60.84 16.10 40.64
C ALA A 656 61.90 15.36 41.48
N GLY A 657 62.54 14.31 40.96
CA GLY A 657 63.57 13.53 41.66
C GLY A 657 63.04 12.62 42.76
N LEU A 658 61.74 12.31 42.77
CA LEU A 658 61.13 11.42 43.77
C LEU A 658 61.47 9.94 43.47
N PRO A 659 61.73 9.11 44.49
CA PRO A 659 62.10 7.70 44.32
C PRO A 659 60.87 6.81 44.04
N LEU A 660 60.20 7.03 42.90
CA LEU A 660 58.96 6.33 42.54
C LEU A 660 59.17 4.84 42.20
N GLY A 661 60.23 4.53 41.44
CA GLY A 661 60.38 3.21 40.81
C GLY A 661 59.52 3.05 39.56
N ARG A 662 58.59 2.09 39.55
CA ARG A 662 57.63 1.84 38.45
C ARG A 662 56.21 2.34 38.80
N VAL A 663 55.43 2.76 37.80
CA VAL A 663 53.97 2.91 37.91
C VAL A 663 53.29 1.76 37.18
N SER A 664 52.43 1.03 37.88
CA SER A 664 51.68 -0.09 37.32
C SER A 664 50.27 0.32 36.95
N VAL A 665 49.82 -0.07 35.76
CA VAL A 665 48.48 0.22 35.24
C VAL A 665 47.80 -1.07 34.81
N ASN A 666 46.62 -1.32 35.37
CA ASN A 666 45.75 -2.43 35.00
C ASN A 666 45.16 -2.24 33.60
N LEU A 667 45.15 -3.32 32.82
CA LEU A 667 44.60 -3.35 31.48
C LEU A 667 43.36 -4.26 31.42
N SER A 668 42.22 -3.72 30.98
CA SER A 668 41.02 -4.55 30.81
C SER A 668 41.19 -5.56 29.66
N ALA A 669 40.44 -6.65 29.72
CA ALA A 669 40.42 -7.66 28.66
C ALA A 669 40.06 -7.08 27.28
N ARG A 670 39.17 -6.07 27.28
CA ARG A 670 38.72 -5.40 26.06
C ARG A 670 39.81 -4.52 25.46
N GLN A 671 40.56 -3.80 26.29
CA GLN A 671 41.68 -3.00 25.82
C GLN A 671 42.87 -3.88 25.36
N PHE A 672 43.11 -5.03 26.01
CA PHE A 672 44.11 -6.01 25.57
C PHE A 672 43.85 -6.52 24.14
N GLN A 673 42.58 -6.71 23.79
CA GLN A 673 42.15 -7.16 22.45
C GLN A 673 42.14 -6.03 21.40
N HIS A 674 42.37 -4.78 21.79
CA HIS A 674 42.32 -3.65 20.87
C HIS A 674 43.51 -3.71 19.88
N PRO A 675 43.29 -3.77 18.55
CA PRO A 675 44.35 -3.96 17.56
C PRO A 675 45.47 -2.90 17.57
N GLY A 676 45.16 -1.70 18.06
CA GLY A 676 46.10 -0.56 18.19
C GLY A 676 46.66 -0.31 19.60
N LEU A 677 46.65 -1.30 20.51
CA LEU A 677 47.05 -1.10 21.90
C LEU A 677 48.49 -0.57 22.04
N ALA A 678 49.47 -1.22 21.39
CA ALA A 678 50.86 -0.82 21.47
C ALA A 678 51.10 0.63 21.01
N GLN A 679 50.34 1.10 20.01
CA GLN A 679 50.38 2.48 19.54
C GLN A 679 49.81 3.45 20.58
N ARG A 680 48.74 3.07 21.30
CA ARG A 680 48.18 3.89 22.39
C ARG A 680 49.15 4.01 23.57
N VAL A 681 49.82 2.92 23.95
CA VAL A 681 50.86 2.92 25.00
C VAL A 681 52.04 3.78 24.59
N ARG A 682 52.53 3.61 23.36
CA ARG A 682 53.59 4.46 22.80
C ARG A 682 53.20 5.94 22.87
N ALA A 683 52.00 6.29 22.42
CA ALA A 683 51.53 7.67 22.46
C ALA A 683 51.47 8.22 23.89
N ALA A 684 51.00 7.44 24.88
CA ALA A 684 50.97 7.87 26.28
C ALA A 684 52.38 8.12 26.87
N LEU A 685 53.36 7.27 26.52
CA LEU A 685 54.76 7.45 26.92
C LEU A 685 55.37 8.70 26.24
N GLU A 686 55.14 8.89 24.95
CA GLU A 686 55.62 10.05 24.18
C GLU A 686 55.00 11.36 24.68
N ASP A 687 53.68 11.38 24.90
CA ASP A 687 52.94 12.55 25.39
C ASP A 687 53.38 12.96 26.81
N SER A 688 53.75 12.00 27.65
CA SER A 688 54.17 12.28 29.04
C SER A 688 55.67 12.49 29.22
N GLY A 689 56.50 11.98 28.29
CA GLY A 689 57.95 11.93 28.44
C GLY A 689 58.44 10.88 29.45
N LEU A 690 57.58 9.95 29.88
CA LEU A 690 57.98 8.86 30.79
C LEU A 690 58.89 7.86 30.07
N HIS A 691 60.03 7.51 30.68
CA HIS A 691 60.87 6.45 30.15
C HIS A 691 60.14 5.08 30.25
N PRO A 692 60.09 4.26 29.19
CA PRO A 692 59.27 3.03 29.17
C PRO A 692 59.53 2.06 30.34
N ALA A 693 60.76 1.98 30.83
CA ALA A 693 61.12 1.12 31.97
C ALA A 693 60.43 1.49 33.30
N HIS A 694 59.82 2.68 33.38
CA HIS A 694 59.06 3.12 34.56
C HIS A 694 57.55 2.83 34.44
N LEU A 695 57.08 2.26 33.33
CA LEU A 695 55.70 1.82 33.16
C LEU A 695 55.64 0.29 33.23
N GLU A 696 54.76 -0.22 34.09
CA GLU A 696 54.38 -1.61 34.16
C GLU A 696 52.90 -1.76 33.74
N ILE A 697 52.62 -2.73 32.86
CA ILE A 697 51.24 -3.03 32.44
C ILE A 697 50.85 -4.35 33.08
N GLU A 698 49.75 -4.32 33.83
CA GLU A 698 49.22 -5.48 34.55
C GLU A 698 48.03 -6.07 33.78
N ILE A 699 48.05 -7.39 33.60
CA ILE A 699 47.04 -8.10 32.82
C ILE A 699 46.63 -9.35 33.57
N THR A 700 45.34 -9.54 33.79
CA THR A 700 44.84 -10.71 34.52
C THR A 700 45.15 -12.02 33.78
N GLU A 701 45.41 -13.09 34.55
CA GLU A 701 45.66 -14.44 34.03
C GLU A 701 44.59 -14.88 33.00
N SER A 702 43.32 -14.68 33.35
CA SER A 702 42.17 -15.05 32.52
C SER A 702 42.16 -14.33 31.16
N THR A 703 42.64 -13.08 31.11
CA THR A 703 42.71 -12.29 29.87
C THR A 703 43.71 -12.89 28.90
N VAL A 704 44.89 -13.29 29.39
CA VAL A 704 45.97 -13.83 28.57
C VAL A 704 45.67 -15.27 28.11
N MET A 705 44.97 -16.05 28.93
CA MET A 705 44.67 -17.46 28.63
C MET A 705 43.51 -17.67 27.64
N ARG A 706 42.72 -16.62 27.32
CA ARG A 706 41.57 -16.74 26.42
C ARG A 706 41.95 -17.01 24.95
N ASP A 707 43.02 -16.40 24.47
CA ASP A 707 43.58 -16.61 23.12
C ASP A 707 45.11 -16.46 23.18
N THR A 708 45.79 -17.56 23.44
CA THR A 708 47.21 -17.59 23.81
C THR A 708 48.14 -17.17 22.66
N GLU A 709 47.79 -17.46 21.41
CA GLU A 709 48.60 -17.06 20.24
C GLU A 709 48.51 -15.55 19.99
N VAL A 710 47.28 -15.00 20.02
CA VAL A 710 47.07 -13.56 19.90
C VAL A 710 47.70 -12.81 21.06
N ALA A 711 47.52 -13.32 22.29
CA ALA A 711 48.09 -12.72 23.50
C ALA A 711 49.63 -12.65 23.43
N ALA A 712 50.30 -13.72 22.99
CA ALA A 712 51.75 -13.71 22.82
C ALA A 712 52.21 -12.62 21.82
N GLY A 713 51.45 -12.40 20.75
CA GLY A 713 51.71 -11.33 19.78
C GLY A 713 51.61 -9.94 20.41
N VAL A 714 50.52 -9.67 21.14
CA VAL A 714 50.29 -8.40 21.82
C VAL A 714 51.36 -8.13 22.88
N LEU A 715 51.67 -9.10 23.74
CA LEU A 715 52.69 -8.98 24.78
C LEU A 715 54.08 -8.68 24.19
N ARG A 716 54.47 -9.36 23.09
CA ARG A 716 55.73 -9.04 22.39
C ARG A 716 55.76 -7.62 21.86
N SER A 717 54.63 -7.14 21.32
CA SER A 717 54.53 -5.77 20.80
C SER A 717 54.64 -4.70 21.90
N LEU A 718 54.09 -4.98 23.08
CA LEU A 718 54.24 -4.12 24.26
C LEU A 718 55.67 -4.18 24.80
N LYS A 719 56.24 -5.38 24.94
CA LYS A 719 57.62 -5.57 25.41
C LYS A 719 58.65 -4.85 24.53
N ALA A 720 58.41 -4.80 23.21
CA ALA A 720 59.24 -4.07 22.26
C ALA A 720 59.26 -2.54 22.49
N LEU A 721 58.30 -1.98 23.26
CA LEU A 721 58.34 -0.59 23.70
C LEU A 721 59.29 -0.37 24.88
N GLY A 722 59.70 -1.43 25.59
CA GLY A 722 60.55 -1.37 26.77
C GLY A 722 59.78 -1.24 28.10
N VAL A 723 58.47 -1.48 28.11
CA VAL A 723 57.65 -1.53 29.34
C VAL A 723 57.82 -2.86 30.08
N ALA A 724 57.56 -2.86 31.38
CA ALA A 724 57.43 -4.09 32.17
C ALA A 724 56.03 -4.68 32.00
N LEU A 725 55.93 -6.01 32.03
CA LEU A 725 54.66 -6.72 31.89
C LEU A 725 54.47 -7.66 33.08
N SER A 726 53.32 -7.54 33.74
CA SER A 726 52.95 -8.39 34.88
C SER A 726 51.67 -9.17 34.60
N ILE A 727 51.60 -10.38 35.14
CA ILE A 727 50.38 -11.19 35.17
C ILE A 727 49.74 -11.05 36.55
N ASP A 728 48.49 -10.60 36.55
CA ASP A 728 47.69 -10.35 37.74
C ASP A 728 46.70 -11.48 38.05
N ASP A 729 46.19 -11.54 39.28
CA ASP A 729 45.27 -12.54 39.82
C ASP A 729 45.75 -14.01 39.65
N PHE A 730 47.07 -14.25 39.65
CA PHE A 730 47.63 -15.55 39.28
C PHE A 730 47.28 -16.66 40.28
N GLY A 731 46.80 -17.79 39.76
CA GLY A 731 46.41 -18.98 40.53
C GLY A 731 44.90 -19.16 40.67
N THR A 732 44.10 -18.16 40.28
CA THR A 732 42.64 -18.22 40.30
C THR A 732 42.06 -18.86 39.02
N GLY A 733 42.88 -19.03 37.98
CA GLY A 733 42.50 -19.60 36.67
C GLY A 733 43.16 -20.93 36.31
N TYR A 734 42.85 -21.44 35.09
CA TYR A 734 43.46 -22.65 34.53
C TYR A 734 44.73 -22.29 33.74
N SER A 735 45.83 -22.02 34.44
CA SER A 735 47.12 -21.78 33.78
C SER A 735 47.72 -23.04 33.19
N SER A 736 48.05 -22.98 31.90
CA SER A 736 48.93 -23.95 31.27
C SER A 736 50.37 -23.42 31.32
N LEU A 737 51.17 -24.00 32.22
CA LEU A 737 52.60 -23.69 32.44
C LEU A 737 53.42 -23.61 31.14
N SER A 738 53.03 -24.37 30.10
CA SER A 738 53.69 -24.35 28.81
C SER A 738 53.57 -23.02 28.07
N TYR A 739 52.51 -22.25 28.29
CA TYR A 739 52.30 -20.94 27.68
C TYR A 739 52.93 -19.82 28.49
N LEU A 740 52.90 -19.91 29.82
CA LEU A 740 53.55 -18.92 30.69
C LEU A 740 55.04 -18.78 30.36
N LYS A 741 55.73 -19.90 30.08
CA LYS A 741 57.13 -19.92 29.62
C LYS A 741 57.38 -19.18 28.30
N GLN A 742 56.36 -19.02 27.46
CA GLN A 742 56.47 -18.40 26.14
C GLN A 742 56.15 -16.90 26.15
N PHE A 743 55.51 -16.41 27.21
CA PHE A 743 55.14 -15.01 27.31
C PHE A 743 56.32 -14.15 27.78
N PRO A 744 56.55 -12.97 27.17
CA PRO A 744 57.63 -12.08 27.54
C PRO A 744 57.26 -11.23 28.76
N ILE A 745 56.94 -11.89 29.88
CA ILE A 745 56.54 -11.27 31.14
C ILE A 745 57.74 -11.10 32.09
N ASP A 746 57.60 -10.20 33.06
CA ASP A 746 58.64 -9.87 34.05
C ASP A 746 58.22 -10.21 35.48
N VAL A 747 56.92 -10.08 35.75
CA VAL A 747 56.37 -10.09 37.11
C VAL A 747 55.16 -11.03 37.18
N LEU A 748 55.05 -11.76 38.28
CA LEU A 748 53.91 -12.61 38.61
C LEU A 748 53.30 -12.13 39.93
N LYS A 749 52.06 -11.63 39.89
CA LYS A 749 51.34 -11.14 41.07
C LYS A 749 50.47 -12.26 41.65
N ILE A 750 50.68 -12.55 42.93
CA ILE A 750 49.97 -13.58 43.71
C ILE A 750 48.67 -12.96 44.22
N ASP A 751 47.55 -13.54 43.81
CA ASP A 751 46.23 -13.05 44.18
C ASP A 751 46.04 -13.02 45.71
N ARG A 752 45.34 -11.98 46.19
CA ARG A 752 45.04 -11.78 47.60
C ARG A 752 44.35 -12.97 48.26
N SER A 753 43.54 -13.76 47.54
CA SER A 753 42.84 -14.91 48.10
C SER A 753 43.81 -15.94 48.70
N PHE A 754 44.99 -16.15 48.10
CA PHE A 754 46.00 -17.06 48.63
C PHE A 754 46.83 -16.43 49.76
N VAL A 755 46.98 -15.11 49.77
CA VAL A 755 47.75 -14.39 50.80
C VAL A 755 46.94 -14.21 52.09
N LYS A 756 45.62 -14.00 51.96
CA LYS A 756 44.74 -13.66 53.08
C LYS A 756 44.79 -14.71 54.21
N ASP A 757 44.68 -15.99 53.87
CA ASP A 757 44.58 -17.08 54.83
C ASP A 757 45.88 -17.92 54.91
N VAL A 758 47.00 -17.42 54.36
CA VAL A 758 48.29 -18.12 54.20
C VAL A 758 48.93 -18.64 55.50
N VAL A 759 48.58 -18.06 56.65
CA VAL A 759 49.10 -18.45 57.97
C VAL A 759 48.23 -19.54 58.62
N ILE A 760 46.98 -19.70 58.16
CA ILE A 760 45.96 -20.52 58.81
C ILE A 760 45.59 -21.73 57.94
N ASP A 761 45.53 -21.56 56.62
CA ASP A 761 45.25 -22.63 55.66
C ASP A 761 46.55 -23.20 55.06
N ALA A 762 46.79 -24.49 55.29
CA ALA A 762 47.95 -25.19 54.77
C ALA A 762 47.98 -25.27 53.23
N ASN A 763 46.81 -25.26 52.59
CA ASN A 763 46.67 -25.29 51.13
C ASN A 763 47.08 -23.94 50.53
N ASP A 764 46.56 -22.83 51.05
CA ASP A 764 46.94 -21.49 50.58
C ASP A 764 48.42 -21.20 50.81
N ALA A 765 48.98 -21.67 51.94
CA ALA A 765 50.41 -21.64 52.20
C ALA A 765 51.22 -22.45 51.17
N ALA A 766 50.73 -23.63 50.78
CA ALA A 766 51.39 -24.48 49.80
C ALA A 766 51.32 -23.89 48.38
N ILE A 767 50.17 -23.35 47.99
CA ILE A 767 49.95 -22.69 46.70
C ILE A 767 50.85 -21.45 46.59
N THR A 768 50.85 -20.59 47.60
CA THR A 768 51.71 -19.39 47.64
C THR A 768 53.18 -19.72 47.46
N ARG A 769 53.69 -20.73 48.19
CA ARG A 769 55.09 -21.22 48.02
C ARG A 769 55.36 -21.73 46.61
N ALA A 770 54.42 -22.47 46.03
CA ALA A 770 54.56 -23.00 44.69
C ALA A 770 54.60 -21.88 43.64
N ILE A 771 53.79 -20.84 43.79
CA ILE A 771 53.77 -19.68 42.89
C ILE A 771 55.08 -18.90 42.98
N ILE A 772 55.61 -18.64 44.18
CA ILE A 772 56.92 -17.98 44.36
C ILE A 772 58.03 -18.80 43.68
N ALA A 773 58.09 -20.10 43.96
CA ALA A 773 59.09 -20.98 43.35
C ALA A 773 58.95 -21.06 41.81
N LEU A 774 57.72 -21.00 41.30
CA LEU A 774 57.46 -20.96 39.86
C LEU A 774 57.96 -19.67 39.22
N ALA A 775 57.66 -18.52 39.82
CA ALA A 775 58.12 -17.22 39.34
C ALA A 775 59.65 -17.22 39.20
N HIS A 776 60.35 -17.59 40.26
CA HIS A 776 61.82 -17.68 40.27
C HIS A 776 62.35 -18.71 39.26
N GLY A 777 61.69 -19.87 39.13
CA GLY A 777 62.04 -20.88 38.14
C GLY A 777 61.92 -20.42 36.68
N LEU A 778 61.13 -19.37 36.44
CA LEU A 778 60.97 -18.71 35.14
C LEU A 778 61.77 -17.40 35.02
N ASN A 779 62.58 -17.04 36.02
CA ASN A 779 63.27 -15.76 36.15
C ASN A 779 62.32 -14.54 36.16
N LEU A 780 61.20 -14.67 36.85
CA LEU A 780 60.20 -13.62 37.08
C LEU A 780 60.26 -13.15 38.54
N GLU A 781 59.90 -11.89 38.77
CA GLU A 781 59.70 -11.34 40.13
C GLU A 781 58.33 -11.76 40.67
N ALA A 782 58.28 -12.23 41.92
CA ALA A 782 57.04 -12.56 42.62
C ALA A 782 56.55 -11.39 43.47
N VAL A 783 55.31 -10.94 43.25
CA VAL A 783 54.67 -9.86 44.01
C VAL A 783 53.49 -10.43 44.77
N ALA A 784 53.42 -10.26 46.08
CA ALA A 784 52.26 -10.71 46.87
C ALA A 784 51.29 -9.56 47.18
N GLU A 785 50.02 -9.76 46.84
CA GLU A 785 48.98 -8.76 47.03
C GLU A 785 48.15 -8.97 48.31
N GLY A 786 47.57 -7.87 48.80
CA GLY A 786 46.63 -7.91 49.90
C GLY A 786 47.26 -8.29 51.25
N VAL A 787 48.54 -7.97 51.46
CA VAL A 787 49.20 -8.16 52.75
C VAL A 787 48.60 -7.19 53.78
N GLU A 788 48.01 -7.73 54.85
CA GLU A 788 47.30 -6.97 55.88
C GLU A 788 47.93 -7.10 57.28
N THR A 789 48.69 -8.17 57.53
CA THR A 789 49.21 -8.52 58.86
C THR A 789 50.73 -8.73 58.86
N ALA A 790 51.34 -8.61 60.05
CA ALA A 790 52.77 -8.83 60.21
C ALA A 790 53.15 -10.30 59.98
N GLU A 791 52.24 -11.21 60.32
CA GLU A 791 52.40 -12.66 60.17
C GLU A 791 52.41 -13.08 58.69
N GLN A 792 51.53 -12.50 57.86
CA GLN A 792 51.54 -12.70 56.40
C GLN A 792 52.86 -12.19 55.79
N MET A 793 53.30 -11.00 56.22
CA MET A 793 54.57 -10.42 55.77
C MET A 793 55.76 -11.33 56.13
N ALA A 794 55.82 -11.83 57.38
CA ALA A 794 56.88 -12.73 57.82
C ALA A 794 56.91 -14.02 56.99
N PHE A 795 55.73 -14.61 56.74
CA PHE A 795 55.62 -15.79 55.88
C PHE A 795 56.16 -15.53 54.47
N LEU A 796 55.74 -14.44 53.82
CA LEU A 796 56.18 -14.10 52.46
C LEU A 796 57.69 -13.84 52.40
N GLN A 797 58.25 -13.20 53.43
CA GLN A 797 59.67 -12.93 53.55
C GLN A 797 60.49 -14.20 53.74
N GLU A 798 60.05 -15.12 54.60
CA GLU A 798 60.70 -16.42 54.84
C GLU A 798 60.72 -17.31 53.59
N ASN A 799 59.71 -17.17 52.73
CA ASN A 799 59.58 -17.94 51.50
C ASN A 799 60.18 -17.23 50.27
N GLY A 800 60.84 -16.08 50.45
CA GLY A 800 61.59 -15.40 49.41
C GLY A 800 60.76 -14.61 48.41
N CYS A 801 59.58 -14.11 48.76
CA CYS A 801 58.82 -13.19 47.90
C CYS A 801 59.64 -11.91 47.61
N ASP A 802 59.59 -11.38 46.39
CA ASP A 802 60.43 -10.24 45.95
C ASP A 802 59.80 -8.89 46.29
N GLU A 803 58.49 -8.74 46.10
CA GLU A 803 57.76 -7.52 46.45
C GLU A 803 56.43 -7.82 47.14
N ILE A 804 55.96 -6.83 47.91
CA ILE A 804 54.69 -6.92 48.62
C ILE A 804 53.86 -5.65 48.49
N GLN A 805 52.55 -5.84 48.44
CA GLN A 805 51.55 -4.78 48.35
C GLN A 805 50.37 -5.10 49.28
N GLY A 806 49.93 -4.12 50.06
CA GLY A 806 48.75 -4.29 50.90
C GLY A 806 48.59 -3.25 52.00
N PHE A 807 47.48 -3.36 52.73
CA PHE A 807 47.10 -2.38 53.76
C PHE A 807 48.00 -2.40 55.00
N TYR A 808 48.80 -3.46 55.17
CA TYR A 808 49.83 -3.50 56.21
C TYR A 808 50.81 -2.31 56.09
N PHE A 809 51.16 -1.91 54.86
CA PHE A 809 52.04 -0.76 54.60
C PHE A 809 51.26 0.52 54.45
N SER A 810 50.37 0.54 53.47
CA SER A 810 49.58 1.72 53.15
C SER A 810 48.33 1.34 52.38
N ARG A 811 47.27 2.07 52.66
CA ARG A 811 46.10 2.13 51.77
C ARG A 811 46.48 2.93 50.51
N PRO A 812 45.72 2.78 49.41
CA PRO A 812 45.89 3.64 48.23
C PRO A 812 45.86 5.13 48.62
N LEU A 813 46.89 5.87 48.22
CA LEU A 813 47.14 7.26 48.58
C LEU A 813 46.75 8.20 47.44
N TRP A 814 46.28 9.41 47.78
CA TRP A 814 46.19 10.49 46.78
C TRP A 814 47.59 10.97 46.37
N PRO A 815 47.74 11.60 45.18
CA PRO A 815 49.04 12.04 44.68
C PRO A 815 49.90 12.78 45.70
N GLU A 816 49.31 13.76 46.40
CA GLU A 816 50.01 14.62 47.36
C GLU A 816 50.43 13.83 48.61
N GLN A 817 49.65 12.82 48.99
CA GLN A 817 49.96 11.94 50.12
C GLN A 817 51.08 10.97 49.77
N LEU A 818 51.11 10.47 48.52
CA LEU A 818 52.21 9.64 48.04
C LEU A 818 53.51 10.43 47.94
N GLU A 819 53.47 11.69 47.48
CA GLU A 819 54.63 12.58 47.48
C GLU A 819 55.22 12.74 48.89
N ALA A 820 54.36 12.94 49.89
CA ALA A 820 54.78 13.00 51.29
C ALA A 820 55.30 11.65 51.81
N PHE A 821 54.74 10.52 51.34
CA PHE A 821 55.21 9.17 51.67
C PHE A 821 56.62 8.94 51.12
N MET A 822 56.85 9.23 49.84
CA MET A 822 58.16 9.13 49.19
C MET A 822 59.21 10.04 49.84
N ALA A 823 58.83 11.25 50.24
CA ALA A 823 59.73 12.20 50.89
C ALA A 823 60.22 11.75 52.27
N ARG A 824 59.42 10.93 52.99
CA ARG A 824 59.82 10.36 54.30
C ARG A 824 60.79 9.19 54.16
N GLU A 825 60.75 8.49 53.02
CA GLU A 825 61.61 7.35 52.69
C GLU A 825 62.89 7.74 51.95
N ALA A 826 62.99 9.00 51.49
CA ALA A 826 64.20 9.53 50.85
C ALA A 826 65.36 9.57 51.87
N PRO A 827 66.57 9.08 51.52
CA PRO A 827 67.71 9.12 52.44
C PRO A 827 68.02 10.58 52.80
N GLN A 828 68.13 10.88 54.10
CA GLN A 828 68.65 12.17 54.54
C GLN A 828 70.09 12.33 53.99
N PRO A 829 70.44 13.50 53.42
CA PRO A 829 71.80 13.74 52.98
C PRO A 829 72.74 13.60 54.19
N THR A 830 73.69 12.68 54.09
CA THR A 830 74.80 12.53 55.03
C THR A 830 75.71 13.74 54.86
N THR A 831 75.77 14.61 55.87
CA THR A 831 76.80 15.66 55.99
C THR A 831 78.13 15.09 56.42
#